data_AF-A0A1G5EIT0-F1
#
_entry.id   AF-A0A1G5EIT0-F1
#
_cell.length_a   1.000
_cell.length_b   1.000
_cell.length_c   1.000
_cell.angle_alpha   90.00
_cell.angle_beta   90.00
_cell.angle_gamma   90.00
#
_symmetry.space_group_name_H-M   'P 1'
#
loop_
_entity.id
_entity.type
_entity.pdbx_description
1 polymer ?
#
loop_
_entity_poly.entity_id
_entity_poly.type
_entity_poly.pdbx_seq_one_letter_code
_entity_poly.pdbx_strand_id
1 'polypeptide(L)'
;MKNKKRIVYFIEIIIGLVLCGLMIYKSFHLSQVDIDLARFASDYIGYNDGKWSVSSGAIESEDNIVLLYGPYETIRPGSYSVTLDYYSDSRMTCRLFSAERNEFIHAGDFYLSPNKNQVTYNFYVTQSIYDLEIRIVDYSGDESFALRGASISSTVRDMRVLLFTWIAISLLVNYFAFSKCFKVNRRTVLCLVGIAFIGTLSYMFPGIAPGHDFPYHILRIEGIADGLKSGQFPVRMHSVFMDGFGYPNGIFYGDLFLYVPAVLRIVGFSINTSYKLYVFLVSLLTAYTTYYMGRRIFKNDTTALVVALSYVTASYRIVDVFVRSAVGEYTALAFYPIVAVAIWQLYTGKDSERNYSGISLTLAIGMLGLLYTHVLSTEMVCIVLVAVAISQYKKTFTKKVLLTYAKAVGIFIALGLAFIVPFLDYYMRVATEIKATNGSVKLIQSRGAYIADLFAVFRDFYGEGEDYVVYRMQITPGLVFMVVLLVAVYLLIAKKATKEIKYLTVSTLILLFISTNLFPWNKLAFASKFFNIFAQIQYPWRYIGIAVVFLAILLGLILEYFIENEFYSEKIYAVIIAMALVSTALFIGSAEDNATGVTKYYDTAQLDRGAGAIGYGEYLIEGTDTSDLIAINLYKGDLSAIDIPKYNYPYYKAYDENGNELAISNGINNRICVSVESSYNGDVTVKFVEPILWRIAEIISLLSAISLLIIYKRKGIGRK
;
A
#
# COMPACT_ATOMS: atom_id res chain seq x y z
N MET A 1 26.30 32.84 -10.61
CA MET A 1 25.31 31.79 -10.18
C MET A 1 23.95 32.34 -9.75
N LYS A 2 23.86 33.42 -8.95
CA LYS A 2 22.56 33.99 -8.51
C LYS A 2 21.65 34.43 -9.68
N ASN A 3 22.19 35.08 -10.71
CA ASN A 3 21.41 35.49 -11.89
C ASN A 3 20.86 34.29 -12.68
N LYS A 4 21.68 33.25 -12.93
CA LYS A 4 21.22 32.00 -13.58
C LYS A 4 20.09 31.32 -12.80
N LYS A 5 20.18 31.26 -11.47
CA LYS A 5 19.14 30.69 -10.59
C LYS A 5 17.83 31.46 -10.67
N ARG A 6 17.89 32.80 -10.67
CA ARG A 6 16.71 33.67 -10.82
C ARG A 6 16.04 33.50 -12.19
N ILE A 7 16.82 33.39 -13.26
CA ILE A 7 16.31 33.16 -14.61
C ILE A 7 15.57 31.82 -14.69
N VAL A 8 16.14 30.74 -14.14
CA VAL A 8 15.48 29.42 -14.14
C VAL A 8 14.15 29.48 -13.37
N TYR A 9 14.13 30.04 -12.16
CA TYR A 9 12.89 30.21 -11.40
C TYR A 9 11.86 31.06 -12.13
N PHE A 10 12.28 32.13 -12.79
CA PHE A 10 11.38 32.99 -13.56
C PHE A 10 10.74 32.23 -14.73
N ILE A 11 11.52 31.47 -15.48
CA ILE A 11 11.02 30.62 -16.58
C ILE A 11 10.06 29.55 -16.03
N GLU A 12 10.43 28.87 -14.94
CA GLU A 12 9.60 27.83 -14.31
C GLU A 12 8.23 28.36 -13.86
N ILE A 13 8.22 29.54 -13.24
CA ILE A 13 7.01 30.22 -12.80
C ILE A 13 6.16 30.66 -13.98
N ILE A 14 6.75 31.23 -15.04
CA ILE A 14 6.00 31.62 -16.25
C ILE A 14 5.32 30.41 -16.88
N ILE A 15 6.05 29.31 -17.09
CA ILE A 15 5.46 28.09 -17.66
C ILE A 15 4.35 27.56 -16.74
N GLY A 16 4.57 27.56 -15.43
CA GLY A 16 3.54 27.18 -14.46
C GLY A 16 2.27 28.04 -14.55
N LEU A 17 2.41 29.36 -14.67
CA LEU A 17 1.29 30.29 -14.85
C LEU A 17 0.56 30.07 -16.18
N VAL A 18 1.28 29.78 -17.26
CA VAL A 18 0.68 29.44 -18.56
C VAL A 18 -0.13 28.15 -18.45
N LEU A 19 0.42 27.10 -17.82
CA LEU A 19 -0.30 25.83 -17.61
C LEU A 19 -1.54 26.02 -16.72
N CYS A 20 -1.44 26.83 -15.66
CA CYS A 20 -2.60 27.21 -14.85
C CYS A 20 -3.66 27.95 -15.68
N GLY A 21 -3.24 28.93 -16.49
CA GLY A 21 -4.13 29.68 -17.37
C GLY A 21 -4.85 28.78 -18.38
N LEU A 22 -4.13 27.84 -19.01
CA LEU A 22 -4.71 26.84 -19.92
C LEU A 22 -5.69 25.90 -19.21
N MET A 23 -5.37 25.47 -17.99
CA MET A 23 -6.26 24.65 -17.18
C MET A 23 -7.56 25.39 -16.81
N ILE A 24 -7.44 26.65 -16.39
CA ILE A 24 -8.60 27.51 -16.08
C ILE A 24 -9.42 27.75 -17.35
N TYR A 25 -8.78 28.12 -18.45
CA TYR A 25 -9.44 28.28 -19.74
C TYR A 25 -10.21 27.02 -20.15
N LYS A 26 -9.58 25.84 -20.07
CA LYS A 26 -10.22 24.55 -20.36
C LYS A 26 -11.40 24.27 -19.43
N SER A 27 -11.31 24.62 -18.14
CA SER A 27 -12.43 24.45 -17.19
C SER A 27 -13.68 25.26 -17.54
N PHE A 28 -13.52 26.41 -18.21
CA PHE A 28 -14.65 27.21 -18.71
C PHE A 28 -15.17 26.75 -20.09
N HIS A 29 -14.45 25.86 -20.77
CA HIS A 29 -14.78 25.37 -22.12
C HIS A 29 -14.94 23.84 -22.14
N LEU A 30 -15.39 23.25 -21.02
CA LEU A 30 -15.69 21.82 -20.99
C LEU A 30 -16.92 21.56 -21.86
N SER A 31 -16.77 20.70 -22.86
CA SER A 31 -17.88 20.14 -23.60
C SER A 31 -18.53 19.01 -22.80
N GLN A 32 -19.86 19.01 -22.74
CA GLN A 32 -20.68 17.88 -22.33
C GLN A 32 -21.59 17.53 -23.49
N VAL A 33 -21.63 16.25 -23.86
CA VAL A 33 -22.53 15.70 -24.86
C VAL A 33 -23.47 14.76 -24.13
N ASP A 34 -24.71 15.16 -23.97
CA ASP A 34 -25.77 14.27 -23.49
C ASP A 34 -26.15 13.34 -24.65
N ILE A 35 -26.10 12.04 -24.40
CA ILE A 35 -26.33 11.02 -25.42
C ILE A 35 -27.83 10.79 -25.53
N ASP A 36 -28.35 10.98 -26.74
CA ASP A 36 -29.68 10.48 -27.11
C ASP A 36 -29.67 8.95 -27.04
N LEU A 37 -30.40 8.39 -26.07
CA LEU A 37 -30.46 6.95 -25.84
C LEU A 37 -31.04 6.19 -27.04
N ALA A 38 -31.85 6.82 -27.89
CA ALA A 38 -32.39 6.19 -29.10
C ALA A 38 -31.29 5.82 -30.13
N ARG A 39 -30.06 6.36 -29.98
CA ARG A 39 -28.91 6.07 -30.84
C ARG A 39 -28.11 4.83 -30.42
N PHE A 40 -28.41 4.24 -29.27
CA PHE A 40 -27.92 2.89 -28.95
C PHE A 40 -28.63 1.86 -29.84
N ALA A 41 -28.08 0.66 -29.90
CA ALA A 41 -28.68 -0.49 -30.54
C ALA A 41 -28.53 -1.74 -29.66
N SER A 42 -29.42 -2.70 -29.91
CA SER A 42 -29.42 -4.02 -29.30
C SER A 42 -29.97 -5.01 -30.31
N ASP A 43 -29.40 -6.21 -30.34
CA ASP A 43 -29.97 -7.34 -31.07
C ASP A 43 -31.04 -8.10 -30.25
N TYR A 44 -31.21 -7.74 -28.97
CA TYR A 44 -31.96 -8.55 -28.00
C TYR A 44 -33.12 -7.82 -27.33
N ILE A 45 -33.02 -6.50 -27.11
CA ILE A 45 -34.08 -5.70 -26.47
C ILE A 45 -34.51 -4.52 -27.34
N GLY A 46 -35.72 -3.99 -27.07
CA GLY A 46 -36.25 -2.81 -27.77
C GLY A 46 -36.16 -1.54 -26.93
N TYR A 47 -36.09 -0.38 -27.60
CA TYR A 47 -36.15 0.93 -26.97
C TYR A 47 -37.61 1.36 -26.76
N ASN A 48 -38.04 1.50 -25.51
CA ASN A 48 -39.43 1.84 -25.14
C ASN A 48 -39.46 2.86 -24.01
N ASP A 49 -40.42 3.79 -24.02
CA ASP A 49 -40.61 4.82 -22.98
C ASP A 49 -39.33 5.61 -22.64
N GLY A 50 -38.51 5.90 -23.65
CA GLY A 50 -37.29 6.69 -23.48
C GLY A 50 -36.10 5.94 -22.87
N LYS A 51 -36.20 4.61 -22.64
CA LYS A 51 -35.16 3.79 -22.00
C LYS A 51 -34.92 2.48 -22.74
N TRP A 52 -33.73 1.92 -22.52
CA TRP A 52 -33.44 0.52 -22.83
C TRP A 52 -33.62 -0.29 -21.56
N SER A 53 -34.40 -1.37 -21.60
CA SER A 53 -34.58 -2.22 -20.42
C SER A 53 -34.81 -3.68 -20.75
N VAL A 54 -34.32 -4.55 -19.88
CA VAL A 54 -34.52 -6.00 -19.90
C VAL A 54 -34.88 -6.47 -18.49
N SER A 55 -35.75 -7.46 -18.40
CA SER A 55 -36.07 -8.14 -17.14
C SER A 55 -35.30 -9.45 -17.06
N SER A 56 -34.93 -9.86 -15.84
CA SER A 56 -34.30 -11.15 -15.57
C SER A 56 -35.02 -12.30 -16.28
N GLY A 57 -34.26 -13.16 -16.97
CA GLY A 57 -34.75 -14.33 -17.69
C GLY A 57 -35.45 -14.02 -19.02
N ALA A 58 -35.46 -12.77 -19.49
CA ALA A 58 -36.13 -12.42 -20.75
C ALA A 58 -35.32 -12.81 -22.01
N ILE A 59 -34.01 -13.02 -21.87
CA ILE A 59 -33.12 -13.44 -22.95
C ILE A 59 -32.50 -14.77 -22.55
N GLU A 60 -32.77 -15.83 -23.31
CA GLU A 60 -32.10 -17.12 -23.16
C GLU A 60 -30.83 -17.13 -24.03
N SER A 61 -29.66 -17.22 -23.41
CA SER A 61 -28.36 -17.36 -24.09
C SER A 61 -27.45 -18.29 -23.30
N GLU A 62 -26.75 -19.19 -23.98
CA GLU A 62 -25.71 -20.03 -23.36
C GLU A 62 -24.37 -19.28 -23.21
N ASP A 63 -24.17 -18.22 -24.01
CA ASP A 63 -22.97 -17.38 -23.99
C ASP A 63 -23.26 -15.97 -23.45
N ASN A 64 -22.23 -15.36 -22.87
CA ASN A 64 -22.26 -13.94 -22.49
C ASN A 64 -22.38 -13.04 -23.72
N ILE A 65 -23.39 -12.16 -23.75
CA ILE A 65 -23.69 -11.31 -24.90
C ILE A 65 -23.38 -9.82 -24.65
N VAL A 66 -23.29 -9.07 -25.75
CA VAL A 66 -23.32 -7.61 -25.73
C VAL A 66 -24.78 -7.15 -25.75
N LEU A 67 -25.31 -6.74 -24.60
CA LEU A 67 -26.72 -6.37 -24.45
C LEU A 67 -27.03 -5.06 -25.19
N LEU A 68 -26.16 -4.06 -25.07
CA LEU A 68 -26.29 -2.77 -25.73
C LEU A 68 -24.94 -2.33 -26.29
N TYR A 69 -24.98 -1.65 -27.43
CA TYR A 69 -23.81 -1.01 -28.03
C TYR A 69 -24.21 0.32 -28.70
N GLY A 70 -23.22 1.14 -29.00
CA GLY A 70 -23.42 2.51 -29.47
C GLY A 70 -23.53 3.53 -28.33
N PRO A 71 -23.96 4.77 -28.59
CA PRO A 71 -23.92 5.41 -29.91
C PRO A 71 -22.50 5.41 -30.49
N TYR A 72 -22.33 5.83 -31.75
CA TYR A 72 -21.02 6.04 -32.37
C TYR A 72 -20.63 7.52 -32.27
N GLU A 73 -19.82 7.87 -31.28
CA GLU A 73 -19.41 9.24 -31.02
C GLU A 73 -18.04 9.59 -31.61
N THR A 74 -17.91 10.81 -32.12
CA THR A 74 -16.61 11.37 -32.51
C THR A 74 -15.99 12.13 -31.34
N ILE A 75 -14.83 11.66 -30.87
CA ILE A 75 -14.11 12.24 -29.73
C ILE A 75 -12.71 12.65 -30.16
N ARG A 76 -12.32 13.88 -29.80
CA ARG A 76 -10.97 14.43 -30.05
C ARG A 76 -9.97 13.94 -28.98
N PRO A 77 -8.65 14.08 -29.20
CA PRO A 77 -7.68 13.75 -28.16
C PRO A 77 -7.91 14.57 -26.88
N GLY A 78 -7.86 13.90 -25.73
CA GLY A 78 -8.09 14.55 -24.44
C GLY A 78 -8.52 13.59 -23.34
N SER A 79 -8.80 14.14 -22.16
CA SER A 79 -9.38 13.41 -21.03
C SER A 79 -10.88 13.65 -20.91
N TYR A 80 -11.63 12.57 -20.68
CA TYR A 80 -13.09 12.55 -20.68
C TYR A 80 -13.62 11.73 -19.49
N SER A 81 -14.90 11.92 -19.19
CA SER A 81 -15.69 11.08 -18.29
C SER A 81 -16.92 10.63 -19.05
N VAL A 82 -17.26 9.35 -18.94
CA VAL A 82 -18.58 8.84 -19.33
C VAL A 82 -19.40 8.69 -18.06
N THR A 83 -20.63 9.19 -18.06
CA THR A 83 -21.58 9.05 -16.97
C THR A 83 -22.79 8.27 -17.47
N LEU A 84 -23.18 7.22 -16.76
CA LEU A 84 -24.35 6.41 -17.08
C LEU A 84 -25.31 6.44 -15.89
N ASP A 85 -26.57 6.79 -16.15
CA ASP A 85 -27.69 6.63 -15.21
C ASP A 85 -28.40 5.33 -15.56
N TYR A 86 -28.44 4.41 -14.61
CA TYR A 86 -28.92 3.06 -14.84
C TYR A 86 -29.63 2.48 -13.63
N TYR A 87 -30.26 1.33 -13.85
CA TYR A 87 -30.70 0.40 -12.84
C TYR A 87 -30.17 -0.98 -13.21
N SER A 88 -29.70 -1.73 -12.21
CA SER A 88 -29.30 -3.11 -12.36
C SER A 88 -29.60 -3.85 -11.06
N ASP A 89 -30.15 -5.05 -11.12
CA ASP A 89 -30.34 -5.92 -9.94
C ASP A 89 -29.09 -6.74 -9.60
N SER A 90 -28.16 -6.84 -10.53
CA SER A 90 -26.87 -7.49 -10.36
C SER A 90 -25.72 -6.59 -10.83
N ARG A 91 -24.49 -7.09 -10.75
CA ARG A 91 -23.31 -6.39 -11.27
C ARG A 91 -23.19 -6.63 -12.77
N MET A 92 -23.10 -5.56 -13.55
CA MET A 92 -22.85 -5.64 -14.99
C MET A 92 -21.51 -5.02 -15.38
N THR A 93 -21.06 -5.32 -16.60
CA THR A 93 -19.83 -4.78 -17.16
C THR A 93 -20.13 -3.81 -18.28
N CYS A 94 -19.44 -2.67 -18.27
CA CYS A 94 -19.46 -1.69 -19.34
C CYS A 94 -18.06 -1.51 -19.94
N ARG A 95 -18.01 -1.37 -21.27
CA ARG A 95 -16.79 -1.23 -22.05
C ARG A 95 -16.88 -0.04 -22.98
N LEU A 96 -15.81 0.75 -23.05
CA LEU A 96 -15.60 1.73 -24.12
C LEU A 96 -14.84 1.05 -25.25
N PHE A 97 -15.34 1.18 -26.48
CA PHE A 97 -14.81 0.46 -27.63
C PHE A 97 -14.77 1.34 -28.88
N SER A 98 -13.87 1.03 -29.81
CA SER A 98 -13.87 1.54 -31.17
C SER A 98 -13.45 0.41 -32.09
N ALA A 99 -14.14 0.22 -33.20
CA ALA A 99 -13.83 -0.86 -34.14
C ALA A 99 -12.50 -0.60 -34.87
N GLU A 100 -12.21 0.66 -35.18
CA GLU A 100 -11.04 1.03 -35.98
C GLU A 100 -9.83 1.48 -35.15
N ARG A 101 -10.05 1.96 -33.92
CA ARG A 101 -9.06 2.80 -33.20
C ARG A 101 -8.98 2.53 -31.69
N ASN A 102 -9.29 1.31 -31.27
CA ASN A 102 -9.35 0.93 -29.85
C ASN A 102 -8.03 1.17 -29.09
N GLU A 103 -6.87 1.05 -29.74
CA GLU A 103 -5.55 1.23 -29.14
C GLU A 103 -5.29 2.65 -28.62
N PHE A 104 -6.04 3.65 -29.12
CA PHE A 104 -5.93 5.04 -28.67
C PHE A 104 -6.86 5.35 -27.49
N ILE A 105 -7.74 4.42 -27.12
CA ILE A 105 -8.63 4.52 -25.96
C ILE A 105 -7.91 3.91 -24.77
N HIS A 106 -7.55 4.76 -23.81
CA HIS A 106 -6.99 4.32 -22.54
C HIS A 106 -8.11 4.20 -21.50
N ALA A 107 -8.84 3.12 -21.66
CA ALA A 107 -9.89 2.64 -20.78
C ALA A 107 -9.69 1.14 -20.55
N GLY A 108 -10.33 0.61 -19.52
CA GLY A 108 -10.63 -0.81 -19.42
C GLY A 108 -12.07 -0.98 -18.99
N ASP A 109 -12.49 -2.23 -18.87
CA ASP A 109 -13.85 -2.56 -18.46
C ASP A 109 -14.13 -2.05 -17.05
N PHE A 110 -15.33 -1.54 -16.84
CA PHE A 110 -15.77 -0.98 -15.57
C PHE A 110 -17.15 -1.48 -15.19
N TYR A 111 -17.41 -1.50 -13.89
CA TYR A 111 -18.57 -2.19 -13.33
C TYR A 111 -19.72 -1.26 -13.03
N LEU A 112 -20.92 -1.69 -13.43
CA LEU A 112 -22.20 -1.14 -13.01
C LEU A 112 -22.64 -1.90 -11.76
N SER A 113 -22.59 -1.22 -10.63
CA SER A 113 -22.95 -1.76 -9.32
C SER A 113 -24.47 -1.76 -9.14
N PRO A 114 -25.09 -2.81 -8.59
CA PRO A 114 -26.51 -2.82 -8.24
C PRO A 114 -26.83 -1.88 -7.05
N ASN A 115 -25.81 -1.45 -6.31
CA ASN A 115 -25.93 -0.51 -5.18
C ASN A 115 -25.88 0.96 -5.60
N LYS A 116 -25.80 1.23 -6.91
CA LYS A 116 -25.72 2.59 -7.47
C LYS A 116 -26.68 2.73 -8.64
N ASN A 117 -27.23 3.93 -8.77
CA ASN A 117 -28.05 4.31 -9.93
C ASN A 117 -27.28 5.14 -10.97
N GLN A 118 -26.02 5.47 -10.67
CA GLN A 118 -25.15 6.25 -11.54
C GLN A 118 -23.71 5.77 -11.39
N VAL A 119 -23.00 5.70 -12.52
CA VAL A 119 -21.54 5.50 -12.55
C VAL A 119 -20.90 6.60 -13.39
N THR A 120 -19.74 7.07 -12.94
CA THR A 120 -18.88 7.98 -13.70
C THR A 120 -17.53 7.33 -13.88
N TYR A 121 -17.10 7.15 -15.13
CA TYR A 121 -15.83 6.51 -15.47
C TYR A 121 -14.92 7.46 -16.25
N ASN A 122 -13.69 7.67 -15.75
CA ASN A 122 -12.73 8.60 -16.35
C ASN A 122 -11.74 7.91 -17.28
N PHE A 123 -11.74 8.27 -18.56
CA PHE A 123 -10.85 7.72 -19.58
C PHE A 123 -10.09 8.83 -20.34
N TYR A 124 -9.09 8.45 -21.14
CA TYR A 124 -8.45 9.41 -22.04
C TYR A 124 -8.17 8.79 -23.40
N VAL A 125 -8.10 9.68 -24.38
CA VAL A 125 -7.99 9.36 -25.80
C VAL A 125 -6.74 10.06 -26.33
N THR A 126 -5.84 9.32 -26.98
CA THR A 126 -4.56 9.88 -27.50
C THR A 126 -4.64 10.37 -28.94
N GLN A 127 -5.57 9.83 -29.74
CA GLN A 127 -5.86 10.27 -31.10
C GLN A 127 -7.37 10.35 -31.32
N SER A 128 -7.82 11.14 -32.30
CA SER A 128 -9.25 11.24 -32.59
C SER A 128 -9.88 9.87 -32.86
N ILE A 129 -11.01 9.61 -32.21
CA ILE A 129 -11.90 8.45 -32.40
C ILE A 129 -13.14 8.95 -33.13
N TYR A 130 -13.65 8.20 -34.09
CA TYR A 130 -14.81 8.60 -34.91
C TYR A 130 -16.06 7.77 -34.62
N ASP A 131 -15.86 6.62 -33.96
CA ASP A 131 -16.81 5.54 -33.74
C ASP A 131 -16.76 5.06 -32.29
N LEU A 132 -16.61 5.97 -31.31
CA LEU A 132 -16.55 5.58 -29.90
C LEU A 132 -17.91 5.02 -29.48
N GLU A 133 -17.91 3.77 -29.04
CA GLU A 133 -19.07 3.04 -28.55
C GLU A 133 -19.04 2.86 -27.03
N ILE A 134 -20.22 2.87 -26.42
CA ILE A 134 -20.46 2.43 -25.04
C ILE A 134 -21.16 1.07 -25.12
N ARG A 135 -20.54 0.03 -24.59
CA ARG A 135 -21.09 -1.32 -24.64
C ARG A 135 -21.44 -1.83 -23.26
N ILE A 136 -22.64 -2.36 -23.10
CA ILE A 136 -23.00 -3.19 -21.94
C ILE A 136 -22.70 -4.63 -22.35
N VAL A 137 -21.67 -5.21 -21.72
CA VAL A 137 -21.07 -6.49 -22.11
C VAL A 137 -21.18 -7.50 -20.98
N ASP A 138 -20.87 -8.75 -21.29
CA ASP A 138 -20.87 -9.87 -20.36
C ASP A 138 -22.23 -10.09 -19.67
N TYR A 139 -23.32 -9.86 -20.41
CA TYR A 139 -24.69 -10.12 -19.93
C TYR A 139 -25.01 -11.60 -20.04
N SER A 140 -25.44 -12.23 -18.94
CA SER A 140 -25.68 -13.68 -18.88
C SER A 140 -27.14 -14.08 -19.13
N GLY A 141 -28.10 -13.15 -19.06
CA GLY A 141 -29.53 -13.42 -19.27
C GLY A 141 -30.36 -13.37 -18.00
N ASP A 142 -29.71 -13.53 -16.84
CA ASP A 142 -30.36 -13.58 -15.53
C ASP A 142 -30.52 -12.19 -14.87
N GLU A 143 -29.96 -11.14 -15.47
CA GLU A 143 -29.95 -9.79 -14.89
C GLU A 143 -31.10 -8.91 -15.40
N SER A 144 -31.73 -8.13 -14.52
CA SER A 144 -32.61 -7.02 -14.89
C SER A 144 -31.81 -5.74 -15.00
N PHE A 145 -31.94 -5.04 -16.13
CA PHE A 145 -31.21 -3.81 -16.39
C PHE A 145 -32.08 -2.75 -17.04
N ALA A 146 -31.81 -1.47 -16.73
CA ALA A 146 -32.33 -0.35 -17.48
C ALA A 146 -31.33 0.79 -17.62
N LEU A 147 -31.08 1.27 -18.83
CA LEU A 147 -30.31 2.50 -19.10
C LEU A 147 -31.27 3.68 -19.23
N ARG A 148 -31.08 4.70 -18.38
CA ARG A 148 -31.96 5.87 -18.24
C ARG A 148 -31.31 7.18 -18.68
N GLY A 149 -29.98 7.22 -18.72
CA GLY A 149 -29.23 8.39 -19.17
C GLY A 149 -27.79 8.02 -19.48
N ALA A 150 -27.19 8.73 -20.44
CA ALA A 150 -25.78 8.61 -20.75
C ALA A 150 -25.23 9.97 -21.18
N SER A 151 -24.02 10.32 -20.75
CA SER A 151 -23.35 11.55 -21.20
C SER A 151 -21.84 11.36 -21.24
N ILE A 152 -21.19 12.12 -22.13
CA ILE A 152 -19.74 12.20 -22.22
C ILE A 152 -19.30 13.64 -22.02
N SER A 153 -18.47 13.85 -21.00
CA SER A 153 -17.98 15.17 -20.62
C SER A 153 -16.47 15.23 -20.71
N SER A 154 -15.94 16.25 -21.36
CA SER A 154 -14.51 16.55 -21.30
C SER A 154 -14.11 16.97 -19.89
N THR A 155 -12.85 16.74 -19.53
CA THR A 155 -12.32 17.06 -18.19
C THR A 155 -10.99 17.80 -18.25
N VAL A 156 -10.61 18.41 -17.13
CA VAL A 156 -9.28 19.03 -16.94
C VAL A 156 -8.24 18.08 -16.32
N ARG A 157 -8.51 16.77 -16.29
CA ARG A 157 -7.65 15.78 -15.61
C ARG A 157 -6.22 15.77 -16.15
N ASP A 158 -6.09 15.76 -17.47
CA ASP A 158 -4.82 15.86 -18.18
C ASP A 158 -4.02 17.12 -17.79
N MET A 159 -4.67 18.28 -17.72
CA MET A 159 -4.05 19.55 -17.36
C MET A 159 -3.60 19.57 -15.90
N ARG A 160 -4.37 18.99 -14.97
CA ARG A 160 -3.96 18.85 -13.56
C ARG A 160 -2.71 17.98 -13.44
N VAL A 161 -2.68 16.84 -14.13
CA VAL A 161 -1.52 15.93 -14.16
C VAL A 161 -0.31 16.62 -14.77
N LEU A 162 -0.48 17.35 -15.87
CA LEU A 162 0.59 18.10 -16.53
C LEU A 162 1.17 19.19 -15.61
N LEU A 163 0.32 20.00 -14.99
CA LEU A 163 0.73 21.04 -14.04
C LEU A 163 1.47 20.45 -12.84
N PHE A 164 0.93 19.38 -12.24
CA PHE A 164 1.60 18.70 -11.13
C PHE A 164 2.97 18.15 -11.53
N THR A 165 3.04 17.49 -12.69
CA THR A 165 4.29 16.93 -13.23
C THR A 165 5.31 18.03 -13.49
N TRP A 166 4.88 19.17 -14.05
CA TRP A 166 5.72 20.34 -14.24
C TRP A 166 6.32 20.85 -12.94
N ILE A 167 5.48 21.01 -11.89
CA ILE A 167 5.94 21.45 -10.57
C ILE A 167 6.94 20.44 -9.99
N ALA A 168 6.64 19.15 -10.06
CA ALA A 168 7.52 18.10 -9.54
C ALA A 168 8.88 18.08 -10.26
N ILE A 169 8.89 18.13 -11.59
CA ILE A 169 10.12 18.19 -12.40
C ILE A 169 10.91 19.46 -12.09
N SER A 170 10.25 20.61 -11.99
CA SER A 170 10.89 21.89 -11.64
C SER A 170 11.58 21.79 -10.27
N LEU A 171 10.90 21.22 -9.27
CA LEU A 171 11.49 21.01 -7.94
C LEU A 171 12.71 20.07 -7.99
N LEU A 172 12.66 19.00 -8.79
CA LEU A 172 13.78 18.06 -8.99
C LEU A 172 14.95 18.73 -9.71
N VAL A 173 14.71 19.44 -10.81
CA VAL A 173 15.73 20.20 -11.55
C VAL A 173 16.39 21.21 -10.62
N ASN A 174 15.61 21.92 -9.82
CA ASN A 174 16.12 22.87 -8.85
C ASN A 174 16.97 22.23 -7.75
N TYR A 175 16.55 21.07 -7.25
CA TYR A 175 17.34 20.29 -6.31
C TYR A 175 18.68 19.89 -6.95
N PHE A 176 18.67 19.31 -8.15
CA PHE A 176 19.89 18.85 -8.82
C PHE A 176 20.82 19.99 -9.27
N ALA A 177 20.27 21.12 -9.75
CA ALA A 177 21.06 22.24 -10.24
C ALA A 177 21.61 23.14 -9.10
N PHE A 178 20.82 23.35 -8.04
CA PHE A 178 21.08 24.41 -7.06
C PHE A 178 21.24 23.95 -5.61
N SER A 179 20.87 22.71 -5.25
CA SER A 179 21.04 22.23 -3.87
C SER A 179 22.52 22.06 -3.52
N LYS A 180 22.97 22.74 -2.46
CA LYS A 180 24.31 22.51 -1.89
C LYS A 180 24.45 21.07 -1.42
N CYS A 181 23.38 20.49 -0.87
CA CYS A 181 23.36 19.10 -0.42
C CYS A 181 23.64 18.12 -1.57
N PHE A 182 22.97 18.32 -2.71
CA PHE A 182 23.20 17.49 -3.89
C PHE A 182 24.62 17.65 -4.44
N LYS A 183 25.13 18.89 -4.56
CA LYS A 183 26.49 19.12 -5.07
C LYS A 183 27.57 18.43 -4.25
N VAL A 184 27.41 18.39 -2.92
CA VAL A 184 28.34 17.70 -2.01
C VAL A 184 28.18 16.18 -2.10
N ASN A 185 26.96 15.67 -2.24
CA ASN A 185 26.65 14.23 -2.17
C ASN A 185 26.24 13.63 -3.53
N ARG A 186 26.65 14.22 -4.66
CA ARG A 186 26.11 13.92 -5.99
C ARG A 186 26.20 12.43 -6.33
N ARG A 187 27.38 11.83 -6.15
CA ARG A 187 27.61 10.40 -6.44
C ARG A 187 26.66 9.52 -5.63
N THR A 188 26.60 9.72 -4.32
CA THR A 188 25.73 8.99 -3.42
C THR A 188 24.26 9.10 -3.83
N VAL A 189 23.76 10.32 -4.08
CA VAL A 189 22.35 10.52 -4.47
C VAL A 189 22.04 9.79 -5.78
N LEU A 190 22.92 9.89 -6.78
CA LEU A 190 22.74 9.18 -8.06
C LEU A 190 22.78 7.66 -7.88
N CYS A 191 23.68 7.14 -7.04
CA CYS A 191 23.71 5.71 -6.72
C CYS A 191 22.42 5.25 -6.03
N LEU A 192 21.88 6.01 -5.08
CA LEU A 192 20.62 5.65 -4.40
C LEU A 192 19.43 5.66 -5.36
N VAL A 193 19.35 6.64 -6.27
CA VAL A 193 18.33 6.67 -7.32
C VAL A 193 18.51 5.48 -8.28
N GLY A 194 19.75 5.16 -8.66
CA GLY A 194 20.05 3.98 -9.49
C GLY A 194 19.67 2.66 -8.83
N ILE A 195 19.94 2.50 -7.52
CA ILE A 195 19.53 1.33 -6.74
C ILE A 195 18.00 1.22 -6.68
N ALA A 196 17.30 2.33 -6.44
CA ALA A 196 15.83 2.35 -6.43
C ALA A 196 15.25 1.97 -7.79
N PHE A 197 15.86 2.45 -8.88
CA PHE A 197 15.48 2.11 -10.25
C PHE A 197 15.68 0.62 -10.54
N ILE A 198 16.85 0.05 -10.20
CA ILE A 198 17.10 -1.39 -10.33
C ILE A 198 16.05 -2.19 -9.55
N GLY A 199 15.75 -1.80 -8.31
CA GLY A 199 14.74 -2.45 -7.46
C GLY A 199 13.29 -2.29 -7.94
N THR A 200 13.04 -1.49 -8.99
CA THR A 200 11.70 -1.26 -9.56
C THR A 200 11.64 -1.50 -11.06
N LEU A 201 12.67 -2.11 -11.64
CA LEU A 201 12.82 -2.24 -13.08
C LEU A 201 11.66 -2.99 -13.75
N SER A 202 11.11 -4.02 -13.09
CA SER A 202 9.92 -4.76 -13.57
C SER A 202 8.68 -3.88 -13.75
N TYR A 203 8.52 -2.79 -13.00
CA TYR A 203 7.39 -1.88 -13.19
C TYR A 203 7.59 -0.84 -14.29
N MET A 204 8.71 -0.87 -15.01
CA MET A 204 8.90 -0.06 -16.22
C MET A 204 8.12 -0.60 -17.43
N PHE A 205 7.68 -1.87 -17.40
CA PHE A 205 6.75 -2.40 -18.39
C PHE A 205 5.35 -1.77 -18.26
N PRO A 206 4.55 -1.71 -19.34
CA PRO A 206 3.16 -1.26 -19.26
C PRO A 206 2.35 -2.07 -18.24
N GLY A 207 1.43 -1.41 -17.51
CA GLY A 207 0.54 -2.01 -16.49
C GLY A 207 1.24 -2.71 -15.32
N ILE A 208 0.53 -3.55 -14.57
CA ILE A 208 1.00 -4.18 -13.32
C ILE A 208 0.69 -5.69 -13.36
N ALA A 209 1.68 -6.50 -12.99
CA ALA A 209 1.52 -7.95 -12.85
C ALA A 209 0.58 -8.27 -11.67
N PRO A 210 -0.20 -9.36 -11.74
CA PRO A 210 -1.03 -9.79 -10.61
C PRO A 210 -0.18 -9.99 -9.36
N GLY A 211 -0.74 -9.63 -8.21
CA GLY A 211 -0.13 -9.91 -6.92
C GLY A 211 -1.18 -10.19 -5.85
N HIS A 212 -0.83 -10.99 -4.85
CA HIS A 212 -1.80 -11.59 -3.93
C HIS A 212 -2.66 -10.53 -3.21
N ASP A 213 -2.01 -9.49 -2.68
CA ASP A 213 -2.66 -8.41 -1.93
C ASP A 213 -2.91 -7.15 -2.78
N PHE A 214 -2.63 -7.20 -4.10
CA PHE A 214 -2.71 -6.03 -4.97
C PHE A 214 -4.12 -5.41 -5.02
N PRO A 215 -5.21 -6.17 -5.27
CA PRO A 215 -6.57 -5.62 -5.28
C PRO A 215 -6.96 -4.93 -3.96
N TYR A 216 -6.59 -5.53 -2.83
CA TYR A 216 -6.86 -4.99 -1.49
C TYR A 216 -6.16 -3.63 -1.28
N HIS A 217 -4.89 -3.51 -1.66
CA HIS A 217 -4.13 -2.29 -1.43
C HIS A 217 -4.47 -1.14 -2.39
N ILE A 218 -4.83 -1.42 -3.65
CA ILE A 218 -5.30 -0.37 -4.56
C ILE A 218 -6.65 0.21 -4.09
N LEU A 219 -7.54 -0.62 -3.55
CA LEU A 219 -8.78 -0.13 -2.94
C LEU A 219 -8.54 0.72 -1.70
N ARG A 220 -7.49 0.44 -0.92
CA ARG A 220 -7.10 1.33 0.18
C ARG A 220 -6.67 2.70 -0.32
N ILE A 221 -5.91 2.77 -1.40
CA ILE A 221 -5.52 4.03 -2.03
C ILE A 221 -6.76 4.79 -2.51
N GLU A 222 -7.69 4.12 -3.21
CA GLU A 222 -8.94 4.74 -3.66
C GLU A 222 -9.84 5.16 -2.49
N GLY A 223 -9.92 4.36 -1.43
CA GLY A 223 -10.69 4.68 -0.22
C GLY A 223 -10.17 5.93 0.50
N ILE A 224 -8.85 6.11 0.59
CA ILE A 224 -8.26 7.34 1.12
C ILE A 224 -8.55 8.52 0.18
N ALA A 225 -8.42 8.33 -1.14
CA ALA A 225 -8.69 9.40 -2.10
C ALA A 225 -10.16 9.84 -2.06
N ASP A 226 -11.10 8.90 -1.94
CA ASP A 226 -12.54 9.15 -1.81
C ASP A 226 -12.88 9.86 -0.49
N GLY A 227 -12.33 9.38 0.64
CA GLY A 227 -12.50 10.01 1.94
C GLY A 227 -11.98 11.44 1.98
N LEU A 228 -10.81 11.71 1.40
CA LEU A 228 -10.24 13.05 1.29
C LEU A 228 -11.10 13.99 0.44
N LYS A 229 -11.63 13.52 -0.69
CA LYS A 229 -12.58 14.28 -1.54
C LYS A 229 -13.88 14.59 -0.78
N SER A 230 -14.27 13.71 0.12
CA SER A 230 -15.45 13.86 0.99
C SER A 230 -15.17 14.70 2.26
N GLY A 231 -13.99 15.35 2.35
CA GLY A 231 -13.64 16.23 3.47
C GLY A 231 -13.21 15.51 4.75
N GLN A 232 -12.97 14.19 4.70
CA GLN A 232 -12.52 13.41 5.85
C GLN A 232 -11.00 13.49 5.99
N PHE A 233 -10.51 13.86 7.18
CA PHE A 233 -9.10 13.79 7.52
C PHE A 233 -8.88 13.62 9.03
N PRO A 234 -8.10 12.61 9.48
CA PRO A 234 -7.66 11.44 8.72
C PRO A 234 -8.85 10.58 8.25
N VAL A 235 -8.73 9.92 7.10
CA VAL A 235 -9.72 8.96 6.61
C VAL A 235 -9.67 7.69 7.47
N ARG A 236 -10.80 7.32 8.09
CA ARG A 236 -10.91 6.17 9.01
C ARG A 236 -11.72 5.01 8.42
N MET A 237 -12.85 5.33 7.79
CA MET A 237 -13.70 4.37 7.10
C MET A 237 -13.50 4.49 5.59
N HIS A 238 -13.19 3.38 4.93
CA HIS A 238 -13.04 3.35 3.48
C HIS A 238 -14.35 2.91 2.84
N SER A 239 -15.15 3.89 2.41
CA SER A 239 -16.47 3.74 1.76
C SER A 239 -16.46 2.86 0.51
N VAL A 240 -15.35 2.85 -0.23
CA VAL A 240 -15.23 2.15 -1.52
C VAL A 240 -15.27 0.63 -1.38
N PHE A 241 -14.95 0.09 -0.21
CA PHE A 241 -15.00 -1.35 0.04
C PHE A 241 -16.44 -1.88 0.15
N MET A 242 -16.61 -3.16 -0.19
CA MET A 242 -17.88 -3.87 -0.15
C MET A 242 -18.97 -3.12 -0.91
N ASP A 243 -18.57 -2.59 -2.06
CA ASP A 243 -19.41 -1.83 -3.00
C ASP A 243 -20.20 -0.65 -2.38
N GLY A 244 -19.68 -0.03 -1.33
CA GLY A 244 -20.31 1.12 -0.66
C GLY A 244 -20.61 0.90 0.84
N PHE A 245 -20.56 -0.37 1.28
CA PHE A 245 -20.84 -0.75 2.67
C PHE A 245 -19.78 -0.25 3.65
N GLY A 246 -18.55 -0.09 3.16
CA GLY A 246 -17.44 0.48 3.91
C GLY A 246 -16.66 -0.55 4.73
N TYR A 247 -15.39 -0.24 5.00
CA TYR A 247 -14.50 -1.11 5.75
C TYR A 247 -13.48 -0.30 6.59
N PRO A 248 -13.20 -0.67 7.86
CA PRO A 248 -12.44 0.16 8.82
C PRO A 248 -10.92 0.04 8.67
N ASN A 249 -10.41 0.04 7.43
CA ASN A 249 -8.99 -0.08 7.14
C ASN A 249 -8.14 1.03 7.79
N GLY A 250 -8.60 2.30 7.73
CA GLY A 250 -7.89 3.44 8.33
C GLY A 250 -7.88 3.49 9.85
N ILE A 251 -8.50 2.49 10.50
CA ILE A 251 -8.49 2.29 11.94
C ILE A 251 -7.59 1.10 12.31
N PHE A 252 -7.72 -0.03 11.62
CA PHE A 252 -6.98 -1.25 11.93
C PHE A 252 -5.61 -1.35 11.24
N TYR A 253 -5.38 -0.61 10.16
CA TYR A 253 -4.17 -0.71 9.34
C TYR A 253 -3.47 0.64 9.18
N GLY A 254 -2.13 0.63 9.12
CA GLY A 254 -1.33 1.83 8.88
C GLY A 254 -1.50 2.37 7.45
N ASP A 255 -2.09 3.55 7.31
CA ASP A 255 -2.36 4.22 6.02
C ASP A 255 -1.44 5.39 5.70
N LEU A 256 -0.60 5.86 6.64
CA LEU A 256 0.11 7.14 6.54
C LEU A 256 0.84 7.33 5.19
N PHE A 257 1.53 6.29 4.72
CA PHE A 257 2.29 6.35 3.47
C PHE A 257 1.40 6.21 2.22
N LEU A 258 0.20 5.62 2.33
CA LEU A 258 -0.77 5.52 1.24
C LEU A 258 -1.47 6.84 0.91
N TYR A 259 -1.37 7.86 1.77
CA TYR A 259 -1.79 9.22 1.42
C TYR A 259 -1.00 9.77 0.23
N VAL A 260 0.25 9.33 0.01
CA VAL A 260 1.05 9.77 -1.14
C VAL A 260 0.40 9.35 -2.46
N PRO A 261 0.16 8.05 -2.75
CA PRO A 261 -0.55 7.66 -3.97
C PRO A 261 -2.00 8.15 -3.99
N ALA A 262 -2.69 8.29 -2.86
CA ALA A 262 -4.05 8.83 -2.83
C ALA A 262 -4.11 10.30 -3.30
N VAL A 263 -3.13 11.14 -2.94
CA VAL A 263 -3.03 12.51 -3.47
C VAL A 263 -2.76 12.50 -4.98
N LEU A 264 -1.93 11.58 -5.49
CA LEU A 264 -1.70 11.43 -6.94
C LEU A 264 -3.01 11.07 -7.66
N ARG A 265 -3.87 10.24 -7.05
CA ARG A 265 -5.20 9.92 -7.56
C ARG A 265 -6.13 11.13 -7.61
N ILE A 266 -6.12 11.97 -6.58
CA ILE A 266 -6.89 13.23 -6.57
C ILE A 266 -6.41 14.19 -7.67
N VAL A 267 -5.09 14.29 -7.88
CA VAL A 267 -4.51 15.09 -8.98
C VAL A 267 -5.03 14.60 -10.33
N GLY A 268 -5.09 13.28 -10.54
CA GLY A 268 -5.68 12.67 -11.74
C GLY A 268 -4.82 11.58 -12.39
N PHE A 269 -3.72 11.17 -11.77
CA PHE A 269 -2.92 10.03 -12.26
C PHE A 269 -3.73 8.75 -12.20
N SER A 270 -3.50 7.81 -13.12
CA SER A 270 -4.12 6.48 -13.06
C SER A 270 -3.76 5.74 -11.76
N ILE A 271 -4.55 4.72 -11.41
CA ILE A 271 -4.27 3.82 -10.28
C ILE A 271 -2.88 3.18 -10.45
N ASN A 272 -2.62 2.63 -11.63
CA ASN A 272 -1.34 2.00 -11.93
C ASN A 272 -0.15 2.97 -11.79
N THR A 273 -0.24 4.17 -12.34
CA THR A 273 0.86 5.15 -12.23
C THR A 273 1.09 5.56 -10.79
N SER A 274 0.01 5.79 -10.02
CA SER A 274 0.09 6.16 -8.61
C SER A 274 0.77 5.06 -7.78
N TYR A 275 0.40 3.79 -8.01
CA TYR A 275 1.01 2.64 -7.34
C TYR A 275 2.49 2.46 -7.70
N LYS A 276 2.85 2.53 -8.99
CA LYS A 276 4.25 2.42 -9.44
C LYS A 276 5.16 3.49 -8.86
N LEU A 277 4.67 4.74 -8.85
CA LEU A 277 5.41 5.85 -8.23
C LEU A 277 5.59 5.62 -6.72
N TYR A 278 4.57 5.08 -6.05
CA TYR A 278 4.68 4.71 -4.65
C TYR A 278 5.75 3.62 -4.42
N VAL A 279 5.76 2.54 -5.21
CA VAL A 279 6.78 1.48 -5.10
C VAL A 279 8.19 2.01 -5.36
N PHE A 280 8.35 2.92 -6.32
CA PHE A 280 9.62 3.61 -6.55
C PHE A 280 10.06 4.45 -5.34
N LEU A 281 9.15 5.24 -4.76
CA LEU A 281 9.45 6.05 -3.57
C LEU A 281 9.81 5.19 -2.35
N VAL A 282 9.11 4.07 -2.13
CA VAL A 282 9.43 3.12 -1.05
C VAL A 282 10.77 2.43 -1.31
N SER A 283 11.10 2.12 -2.56
CA SER A 283 12.42 1.56 -2.92
C SER A 283 13.55 2.57 -2.73
N LEU A 284 13.33 3.84 -3.05
CA LEU A 284 14.26 4.92 -2.74
C LEU A 284 14.43 5.11 -1.24
N LEU A 285 13.34 5.07 -0.48
CA LEU A 285 13.38 5.13 0.99
C LEU A 285 14.18 3.95 1.54
N THR A 286 13.95 2.73 1.06
CA THR A 286 14.66 1.52 1.46
C THR A 286 16.17 1.63 1.16
N ALA A 287 16.53 2.08 -0.03
CA ALA A 287 17.93 2.30 -0.40
C ALA A 287 18.58 3.33 0.53
N TYR A 288 17.90 4.44 0.79
CA TYR A 288 18.40 5.50 1.66
C TYR A 288 18.56 5.04 3.12
N THR A 289 17.56 4.38 3.71
CA THR A 289 17.61 3.94 5.11
C THR A 289 18.68 2.87 5.31
N THR A 290 18.84 1.96 4.34
CA THR A 290 19.89 0.94 4.37
C THR A 290 21.28 1.55 4.22
N TYR A 291 21.44 2.50 3.28
CA TYR A 291 22.69 3.24 3.15
C TYR A 291 23.01 4.08 4.40
N TYR A 292 22.00 4.71 5.01
CA TYR A 292 22.14 5.43 6.27
C TYR A 292 22.62 4.49 7.39
N MET A 293 22.04 3.29 7.50
CA MET A 293 22.55 2.25 8.40
C MET A 293 24.00 1.94 8.10
N GLY A 294 24.34 1.64 6.84
CA GLY A 294 25.70 1.31 6.42
C GLY A 294 26.72 2.40 6.75
N ARG A 295 26.38 3.68 6.51
CA ARG A 295 27.23 4.84 6.83
C ARG A 295 27.52 5.04 8.31
N ARG A 296 26.70 4.48 9.17
CA ARG A 296 26.81 4.59 10.63
C ARG A 296 27.50 3.39 11.25
N ILE A 297 27.56 2.27 10.53
CA ILE A 297 28.15 1.01 10.98
C ILE A 297 29.53 0.82 10.37
N PHE A 298 29.66 1.05 9.07
CA PHE A 298 30.87 0.80 8.28
C PHE A 298 31.69 2.06 8.06
N LYS A 299 33.01 1.88 7.98
CA LYS A 299 34.03 2.85 7.61
C LYS A 299 33.99 3.20 6.12
N ASN A 300 33.72 2.23 5.24
CA ASN A 300 33.76 2.43 3.78
C ASN A 300 32.37 2.77 3.19
N ASP A 301 32.29 3.89 2.48
CA ASP A 301 31.10 4.38 1.78
C ASP A 301 30.58 3.41 0.70
N THR A 302 31.51 2.79 -0.04
CA THR A 302 31.21 1.82 -1.10
C THR A 302 30.57 0.56 -0.50
N THR A 303 31.07 0.10 0.65
CA THR A 303 30.43 -1.00 1.40
C THR A 303 28.98 -0.65 1.75
N ALA A 304 28.72 0.57 2.22
CA ALA A 304 27.35 1.00 2.54
C ALA A 304 26.43 1.01 1.29
N LEU A 305 26.94 1.43 0.13
CA LEU A 305 26.18 1.39 -1.13
C LEU A 305 25.91 -0.04 -1.62
N VAL A 306 26.91 -0.93 -1.54
CA VAL A 306 26.76 -2.35 -1.93
C VAL A 306 25.78 -3.08 -1.01
N VAL A 307 25.80 -2.79 0.29
CA VAL A 307 24.81 -3.30 1.24
C VAL A 307 23.41 -2.80 0.91
N ALA A 308 23.25 -1.51 0.55
CA ALA A 308 21.97 -0.96 0.13
C ALA A 308 21.44 -1.61 -1.17
N LEU A 309 22.29 -1.81 -2.17
CA LEU A 309 21.93 -2.54 -3.39
C LEU A 309 21.47 -3.97 -3.09
N SER A 310 22.24 -4.70 -2.28
CA SER A 310 21.96 -6.09 -1.93
C SER A 310 20.66 -6.24 -1.14
N TYR A 311 20.33 -5.26 -0.28
CA TYR A 311 19.07 -5.26 0.48
C TYR A 311 17.86 -4.94 -0.39
N VAL A 312 17.97 -3.97 -1.31
CA VAL A 312 16.88 -3.60 -2.22
C VAL A 312 16.57 -4.74 -3.21
N THR A 313 17.59 -5.50 -3.62
CA THR A 313 17.50 -6.63 -4.55
C THR A 313 17.39 -8.00 -3.86
N ALA A 314 17.18 -8.02 -2.55
CA ALA A 314 16.98 -9.27 -1.81
C ALA A 314 15.74 -10.01 -2.33
N SER A 315 15.86 -11.32 -2.61
CA SER A 315 14.75 -12.13 -3.12
C SER A 315 13.48 -11.99 -2.27
N TYR A 316 13.61 -12.09 -0.94
CA TYR A 316 12.49 -11.89 -0.02
C TYR A 316 11.75 -10.57 -0.26
N ARG A 317 12.49 -9.47 -0.42
CA ARG A 317 11.91 -8.15 -0.64
C ARG A 317 11.27 -8.06 -2.03
N ILE A 318 11.90 -8.64 -3.06
CA ILE A 318 11.35 -8.68 -4.42
C ILE A 318 9.99 -9.40 -4.41
N VAL A 319 9.90 -10.59 -3.78
CA VAL A 319 8.63 -11.33 -3.62
C VAL A 319 7.59 -10.48 -2.90
N ASP A 320 7.99 -9.79 -1.82
CA ASP A 320 7.08 -8.94 -1.05
C ASP A 320 6.51 -7.76 -1.86
N VAL A 321 7.35 -7.13 -2.68
CA VAL A 321 6.97 -6.00 -3.53
C VAL A 321 6.11 -6.41 -4.70
N PHE A 322 6.46 -7.49 -5.41
CA PHE A 322 5.88 -7.78 -6.73
C PHE A 322 4.91 -8.96 -6.73
N VAL A 323 5.28 -10.08 -6.11
CA VAL A 323 4.46 -11.31 -6.12
C VAL A 323 3.32 -11.18 -5.12
N ARG A 324 3.65 -10.77 -3.89
CA ARG A 324 2.65 -10.56 -2.86
C ARG A 324 1.97 -9.22 -2.99
N SER A 325 2.67 -8.20 -3.46
CA SER A 325 2.20 -6.80 -3.43
C SER A 325 1.77 -6.36 -2.02
N ALA A 326 2.44 -6.88 -0.97
CA ALA A 326 2.08 -6.67 0.43
C ALA A 326 2.56 -5.29 0.92
N VAL A 327 1.78 -4.25 0.58
CA VAL A 327 2.19 -2.84 0.72
C VAL A 327 2.60 -2.45 2.13
N GLY A 328 1.89 -2.94 3.14
CA GLY A 328 2.27 -2.70 4.53
C GLY A 328 3.66 -3.27 4.82
N GLU A 329 3.88 -4.54 4.50
CA GLU A 329 5.08 -5.29 4.86
C GLU A 329 6.32 -4.74 4.13
N TYR A 330 6.27 -4.56 2.80
CA TYR A 330 7.45 -4.10 2.07
C TYR A 330 7.83 -2.65 2.43
N THR A 331 6.86 -1.84 2.84
CA THR A 331 7.13 -0.48 3.35
C THR A 331 7.76 -0.55 4.74
N ALA A 332 7.33 -1.49 5.58
CA ALA A 332 7.96 -1.75 6.87
C ALA A 332 9.43 -2.20 6.72
N LEU A 333 9.76 -2.99 5.68
CA LEU A 333 11.14 -3.39 5.37
C LEU A 333 12.06 -2.18 5.12
N ALA A 334 11.53 -1.02 4.70
CA ALA A 334 12.30 0.20 4.57
C ALA A 334 12.73 0.80 5.93
N PHE A 335 12.04 0.46 7.03
CA PHE A 335 12.33 0.98 8.37
C PHE A 335 13.14 0.02 9.25
N TYR A 336 13.23 -1.27 8.91
CA TYR A 336 14.09 -2.21 9.64
C TYR A 336 15.56 -1.74 9.75
N PRO A 337 16.21 -1.19 8.70
CA PRO A 337 17.58 -0.67 8.83
C PRO A 337 17.72 0.47 9.85
N ILE A 338 16.67 1.30 10.03
CA ILE A 338 16.65 2.40 10.99
C ILE A 338 16.61 1.88 12.43
N VAL A 339 15.81 0.83 12.69
CA VAL A 339 15.82 0.16 13.99
C VAL A 339 17.18 -0.49 14.22
N ALA A 340 17.70 -1.22 13.23
CA ALA A 340 18.96 -1.95 13.35
C ALA A 340 20.15 -1.03 13.64
N VAL A 341 20.27 0.12 12.97
CA VAL A 341 21.36 1.08 13.25
C VAL A 341 21.28 1.68 14.65
N ALA A 342 20.06 1.96 15.16
CA ALA A 342 19.89 2.49 16.50
C ALA A 342 20.35 1.48 17.56
N ILE A 343 19.98 0.20 17.39
CA ILE A 343 20.40 -0.89 18.27
C ILE A 343 21.90 -1.16 18.16
N TRP A 344 22.45 -1.15 16.95
CA TRP A 344 23.89 -1.28 16.74
C TRP A 344 24.66 -0.20 17.53
N GLN A 345 24.30 1.07 17.37
CA GLN A 345 24.95 2.18 18.08
C GLN A 345 24.77 2.12 19.60
N LEU A 346 23.66 1.55 20.07
CA LEU A 346 23.38 1.38 21.50
C LEU A 346 24.30 0.36 22.16
N TYR A 347 24.60 -0.75 21.47
CA TYR A 347 25.33 -1.88 22.06
C TYR A 347 26.79 -2.03 21.60
N THR A 348 27.20 -1.37 20.53
CA THR A 348 28.57 -1.42 20.00
C THR A 348 29.31 -0.08 20.22
N GLY A 349 30.62 -0.05 19.98
CA GLY A 349 31.45 1.15 20.16
C GLY A 349 31.71 1.56 21.62
N LYS A 350 32.44 2.67 21.80
CA LYS A 350 32.82 3.24 23.11
C LYS A 350 31.65 4.02 23.72
N ASP A 351 31.41 3.82 25.02
CA ASP A 351 30.29 4.47 25.73
C ASP A 351 30.37 6.01 25.73
N SER A 352 31.59 6.55 25.82
CA SER A 352 31.87 7.99 25.87
C SER A 352 31.47 8.76 24.61
N GLU A 353 31.37 8.06 23.47
CA GLU A 353 31.09 8.65 22.16
C GLU A 353 29.60 8.53 21.77
N ARG A 354 28.77 7.90 22.61
CA ARG A 354 27.37 7.61 22.30
C ARG A 354 26.48 8.84 22.44
N ASN A 355 25.82 9.22 21.34
CA ASN A 355 24.73 10.17 21.37
C ASN A 355 23.39 9.47 21.72
N TYR A 356 23.18 9.17 23.00
CA TYR A 356 21.97 8.50 23.50
C TYR A 356 20.66 9.15 23.08
N SER A 357 20.59 10.49 23.04
CA SER A 357 19.38 11.20 22.59
C SER A 357 19.12 11.05 21.09
N GLY A 358 20.18 10.96 20.28
CA GLY A 358 20.06 10.68 18.84
C GLY A 358 19.64 9.24 18.58
N ILE A 359 20.16 8.29 19.38
CA ILE A 359 19.79 6.88 19.33
C ILE A 359 18.30 6.69 19.68
N SER A 360 17.81 7.32 20.76
CA SER A 360 16.39 7.22 21.14
C SER A 360 15.47 7.76 20.05
N LEU A 361 15.84 8.88 19.41
CA LEU A 361 15.06 9.45 18.31
C LEU A 361 15.07 8.53 17.08
N THR A 362 16.24 7.98 16.74
CA THR A 362 16.37 7.06 15.58
C THR A 362 15.55 5.79 15.81
N LEU A 363 15.63 5.20 17.01
CA LEU A 363 14.82 4.04 17.37
C LEU A 363 13.33 4.34 17.31
N ALA A 364 12.90 5.48 17.86
CA ALA A 364 11.49 5.89 17.83
C ALA A 364 10.99 6.09 16.39
N ILE A 365 11.76 6.75 15.52
CA ILE A 365 11.41 6.93 14.10
C ILE A 365 11.30 5.59 13.38
N GLY A 366 12.24 4.67 13.62
CA GLY A 366 12.19 3.31 13.07
C GLY A 366 10.90 2.59 13.48
N MET A 367 10.61 2.54 14.78
CA MET A 367 9.41 1.88 15.30
C MET A 367 8.10 2.56 14.86
N LEU A 368 8.07 3.90 14.78
CA LEU A 368 6.91 4.64 14.26
C LEU A 368 6.66 4.33 12.77
N GLY A 369 7.74 4.24 11.98
CA GLY A 369 7.64 3.81 10.59
C GLY A 369 7.00 2.44 10.45
N LEU A 370 7.35 1.49 11.34
CA LEU A 370 6.70 0.17 11.40
C LEU A 370 5.23 0.29 11.80
N LEU A 371 4.91 1.05 12.86
CA LEU A 371 3.53 1.18 13.35
C LEU A 371 2.58 1.73 12.27
N TYR A 372 3.01 2.78 11.57
CA TYR A 372 2.21 3.45 10.55
C TYR A 372 2.20 2.74 9.18
N THR A 373 2.87 1.59 9.05
CA THR A 373 2.91 0.80 7.81
C THR A 373 2.38 -0.61 8.00
N HIS A 374 2.82 -1.32 9.03
CA HIS A 374 2.47 -2.72 9.28
C HIS A 374 2.59 -3.08 10.77
N VAL A 375 1.43 -3.27 11.42
CA VAL A 375 1.34 -3.59 12.86
C VAL A 375 2.05 -4.90 13.18
N LEU A 376 1.91 -5.93 12.35
CA LEU A 376 2.58 -7.23 12.56
C LEU A 376 4.11 -7.11 12.50
N SER A 377 4.66 -6.32 11.57
CA SER A 377 6.10 -6.05 11.53
C SER A 377 6.58 -5.32 12.79
N THR A 378 5.74 -4.45 13.36
CA THR A 378 6.04 -3.74 14.62
C THR A 378 6.17 -4.72 15.78
N GLU A 379 5.20 -5.64 15.91
CA GLU A 379 5.20 -6.69 16.93
C GLU A 379 6.43 -7.60 16.81
N MET A 380 6.71 -8.11 15.60
CA MET A 380 7.84 -9.00 15.35
C MET A 380 9.18 -8.33 15.72
N VAL A 381 9.35 -7.06 15.36
CA VAL A 381 10.56 -6.31 15.72
C VAL A 381 10.63 -6.08 17.23
N CYS A 382 9.53 -5.77 17.92
CA CYS A 382 9.51 -5.69 19.39
C CYS A 382 10.00 -6.99 20.06
N ILE A 383 9.57 -8.15 19.56
CA ILE A 383 10.02 -9.46 20.07
C ILE A 383 11.53 -9.62 19.89
N VAL A 384 12.06 -9.28 18.71
CA VAL A 384 13.50 -9.36 18.43
C VAL A 384 14.28 -8.35 19.30
N LEU A 385 13.75 -7.14 19.52
CA LEU A 385 14.36 -6.15 20.40
C LEU A 385 14.44 -6.65 21.85
N VAL A 386 13.40 -7.30 22.36
CA VAL A 386 13.42 -7.92 23.69
C VAL A 386 14.48 -9.02 23.75
N ALA A 387 14.56 -9.90 22.75
CA ALA A 387 15.57 -10.95 22.68
C ALA A 387 17.00 -10.37 22.65
N VAL A 388 17.24 -9.31 21.87
CA VAL A 388 18.53 -8.60 21.85
C VAL A 388 18.83 -7.98 23.20
N ALA A 389 17.85 -7.32 23.83
CA ALA A 389 18.00 -6.68 25.14
C ALA A 389 18.37 -7.70 26.24
N ILE A 390 17.75 -8.89 26.23
CA ILE A 390 18.07 -10.00 27.13
C ILE A 390 19.48 -10.55 26.83
N SER A 391 19.82 -10.79 25.57
CA SER A 391 21.16 -11.28 25.20
C SER A 391 22.29 -10.31 25.59
N GLN A 392 21.98 -9.02 25.66
CA GLN A 392 22.89 -7.95 26.06
C GLN A 392 22.62 -7.44 27.48
N TYR A 393 22.03 -8.25 28.38
CA TYR A 393 21.52 -7.83 29.69
C TYR A 393 22.50 -6.94 30.49
N LYS A 394 23.80 -7.28 30.53
CA LYS A 394 24.82 -6.51 31.25
C LYS A 394 24.91 -5.05 30.78
N LYS A 395 24.68 -4.79 29.49
CA LYS A 395 24.65 -3.44 28.91
C LYS A 395 23.26 -2.82 29.01
N THR A 396 22.22 -3.63 28.82
CA THR A 396 20.81 -3.20 28.81
C THR A 396 20.39 -2.58 30.14
N PHE A 397 20.68 -3.23 31.27
CA PHE A 397 20.24 -2.79 32.60
C PHE A 397 21.08 -1.64 33.19
N THR A 398 21.69 -0.83 32.35
CA THR A 398 22.37 0.40 32.76
C THR A 398 21.42 1.59 32.68
N LYS A 399 21.54 2.55 33.60
CA LYS A 399 20.67 3.74 33.66
C LYS A 399 20.59 4.49 32.32
N LYS A 400 21.72 4.63 31.61
CA LYS A 400 21.79 5.34 30.31
C LYS A 400 21.00 4.61 29.22
N VAL A 401 21.14 3.29 29.13
CA VAL A 401 20.46 2.48 28.11
C VAL A 401 18.96 2.37 28.41
N LEU A 402 18.57 2.13 29.66
CA LEU A 402 17.15 2.13 30.06
C LEU A 402 16.47 3.47 29.80
N LEU A 403 17.15 4.59 30.11
CA LEU A 403 16.62 5.93 29.81
C LEU A 403 16.49 6.17 28.30
N THR A 404 17.35 5.57 27.49
CA THR A 404 17.30 5.67 26.03
C THR A 404 16.08 4.93 25.47
N TYR A 405 15.83 3.70 25.94
CA TYR A 405 14.59 2.98 25.62
C TYR A 405 13.36 3.72 26.10
N ALA A 406 13.34 4.19 27.36
CA ALA A 406 12.20 4.93 27.91
C ALA A 406 11.89 6.20 27.10
N LYS A 407 12.92 6.95 26.68
CA LYS A 407 12.75 8.11 25.79
C LYS A 407 12.23 7.71 24.41
N ALA A 408 12.74 6.62 23.83
CA ALA A 408 12.28 6.13 22.53
C ALA A 408 10.80 5.73 22.59
N VAL A 409 10.40 4.99 23.65
CA VAL A 409 9.01 4.60 23.92
C VAL A 409 8.13 5.84 24.13
N GLY A 410 8.58 6.83 24.90
CA GLY A 410 7.83 8.07 25.11
C GLY A 410 7.58 8.84 23.80
N ILE A 411 8.59 8.94 22.93
CA ILE A 411 8.44 9.56 21.60
C ILE A 411 7.50 8.73 20.71
N PHE A 412 7.68 7.40 20.70
CA PHE A 412 6.85 6.47 19.95
C PHE A 412 5.38 6.58 20.35
N ILE A 413 5.07 6.57 21.65
CA ILE A 413 3.69 6.71 22.13
C ILE A 413 3.14 8.09 21.74
N ALA A 414 3.84 9.17 22.08
CA ALA A 414 3.35 10.52 21.83
C ALA A 414 2.99 10.78 20.35
N LEU A 415 3.84 10.32 19.42
CA LEU A 415 3.60 10.43 17.98
C LEU A 415 2.68 9.34 17.42
N GLY A 416 2.55 8.21 18.11
CA GLY A 416 1.73 7.08 17.70
C GLY A 416 0.27 7.16 18.16
N LEU A 417 -0.08 8.05 19.11
CA LEU A 417 -1.43 8.17 19.66
C LEU A 417 -2.51 8.35 18.57
N ALA A 418 -2.23 9.11 17.51
CA ALA A 418 -3.15 9.29 16.38
C ALA A 418 -3.57 7.97 15.67
N PHE A 419 -2.77 6.91 15.79
CA PHE A 419 -3.08 5.57 15.31
C PHE A 419 -3.53 4.65 16.45
N ILE A 420 -2.77 4.63 17.56
CA ILE A 420 -2.97 3.70 18.68
C ILE A 420 -4.35 3.89 19.32
N VAL A 421 -4.83 5.13 19.48
CA VAL A 421 -6.10 5.40 20.17
C VAL A 421 -7.30 4.86 19.35
N PRO A 422 -7.48 5.22 18.06
CA PRO A 422 -8.54 4.62 17.24
C PRO A 422 -8.45 3.09 17.16
N PHE A 423 -7.23 2.57 16.96
CA PHE A 423 -6.99 1.13 16.88
C PHE A 423 -7.47 0.40 18.13
N LEU A 424 -7.04 0.84 19.32
CA LEU A 424 -7.41 0.20 20.59
C LEU A 424 -8.90 0.34 20.88
N ASP A 425 -9.49 1.49 20.58
CA ASP A 425 -10.91 1.74 20.81
C ASP A 425 -11.78 0.77 20.00
N TYR A 426 -11.51 0.63 18.70
CA TYR A 426 -12.19 -0.35 17.84
C TYR A 426 -11.87 -1.79 18.23
N TYR A 427 -10.59 -2.08 18.49
CA TYR A 427 -10.17 -3.41 18.94
C TYR A 427 -10.81 -3.79 20.28
N MET A 428 -11.27 -2.85 21.11
CA MET A 428 -11.99 -3.17 22.35
C MET A 428 -13.50 -3.30 22.13
N ARG A 429 -14.10 -2.48 21.27
CA ARG A 429 -15.57 -2.38 21.13
C ARG A 429 -16.19 -3.28 20.07
N VAL A 430 -15.48 -3.56 18.99
CA VAL A 430 -16.02 -4.31 17.85
C VAL A 430 -15.65 -5.78 17.99
N ALA A 431 -16.63 -6.67 17.88
CA ALA A 431 -16.40 -8.09 17.66
C ALA A 431 -16.14 -8.30 16.17
N THR A 432 -14.86 -8.41 15.79
CA THR A 432 -14.46 -8.64 14.41
C THR A 432 -14.07 -10.09 14.17
N GLU A 433 -14.08 -10.54 12.91
CA GLU A 433 -13.67 -11.91 12.52
C GLU A 433 -12.27 -12.30 13.05
N ILE A 434 -11.30 -11.37 13.04
CA ILE A 434 -9.97 -11.62 13.62
C ILE A 434 -10.02 -11.86 15.14
N LYS A 435 -11.01 -11.30 15.86
CA LYS A 435 -11.18 -11.50 17.30
C LYS A 435 -11.99 -12.76 17.61
N ALA A 436 -12.98 -13.09 16.79
CA ALA A 436 -13.72 -14.35 16.88
C ALA A 436 -12.74 -15.54 16.75
N THR A 437 -11.82 -15.45 15.79
CA THR A 437 -10.78 -16.47 15.57
C THR A 437 -9.65 -16.43 16.62
N ASN A 438 -9.44 -15.33 17.35
CA ASN A 438 -8.43 -15.24 18.42
C ASN A 438 -8.72 -16.18 19.62
N GLY A 439 -9.97 -16.66 19.78
CA GLY A 439 -10.32 -17.67 20.78
C GLY A 439 -9.78 -19.07 20.45
N SER A 440 -9.41 -19.33 19.19
CA SER A 440 -8.91 -20.61 18.69
C SER A 440 -7.37 -20.70 18.73
N VAL A 441 -6.85 -21.93 18.80
CA VAL A 441 -5.41 -22.18 18.68
C VAL A 441 -5.01 -22.00 17.22
N LYS A 442 -4.10 -21.05 16.94
CA LYS A 442 -3.65 -20.74 15.57
C LYS A 442 -2.56 -21.72 15.14
N LEU A 443 -2.87 -22.56 14.15
CA LEU A 443 -1.95 -23.57 13.63
C LEU A 443 -1.22 -23.04 12.39
N ILE A 444 -0.01 -22.52 12.59
CA ILE A 444 0.77 -21.88 11.51
C ILE A 444 2.00 -22.69 11.07
N GLN A 445 2.17 -23.91 11.61
CA GLN A 445 3.35 -24.76 11.35
C GLN A 445 3.57 -25.05 9.85
N SER A 446 2.50 -25.44 9.13
CA SER A 446 2.55 -25.75 7.69
C SER A 446 2.92 -24.55 6.84
N ARG A 447 2.55 -23.34 7.30
CA ARG A 447 2.86 -22.07 6.63
C ARG A 447 4.31 -21.62 6.82
N GLY A 448 5.16 -22.37 7.52
CA GLY A 448 6.58 -22.05 7.66
C GLY A 448 7.39 -22.32 6.38
N ALA A 449 8.59 -21.72 6.29
CA ALA A 449 9.53 -22.07 5.22
C ALA A 449 10.06 -23.50 5.40
N TYR A 450 10.19 -24.27 4.31
CA TYR A 450 11.01 -25.48 4.35
C TYR A 450 12.49 -25.10 4.33
N ILE A 451 13.38 -25.94 4.88
CA ILE A 451 14.84 -25.70 4.78
C ILE A 451 15.24 -25.51 3.32
N ALA A 452 14.70 -26.33 2.42
CA ALA A 452 14.98 -26.24 0.99
C ALA A 452 14.57 -24.88 0.40
N ASP A 453 13.49 -24.26 0.89
CA ASP A 453 13.05 -22.94 0.41
C ASP A 453 14.13 -21.89 0.65
N LEU A 454 14.83 -21.94 1.79
CA LEU A 454 15.89 -20.99 2.13
C LEU A 454 17.04 -20.99 1.12
N PHE A 455 17.29 -22.13 0.45
CA PHE A 455 18.34 -22.30 -0.56
C PHE A 455 17.81 -22.31 -1.99
N ALA A 456 16.50 -22.20 -2.19
CA ALA A 456 15.83 -22.27 -3.50
C ALA A 456 15.97 -20.97 -4.31
N VAL A 457 17.19 -20.46 -4.45
CA VAL A 457 17.52 -19.17 -5.08
C VAL A 457 17.17 -19.12 -6.57
N PHE A 458 17.12 -20.28 -7.24
CA PHE A 458 16.77 -20.40 -8.66
C PHE A 458 15.35 -20.92 -8.89
N ARG A 459 14.53 -21.04 -7.84
CA ARG A 459 13.09 -21.33 -8.00
C ARG A 459 12.39 -20.10 -8.59
N ASP A 460 11.29 -20.34 -9.29
CA ASP A 460 10.32 -19.30 -9.65
C ASP A 460 9.94 -18.44 -8.42
N PHE A 461 9.80 -17.13 -8.65
CA PHE A 461 9.38 -16.18 -7.64
C PHE A 461 7.87 -16.27 -7.37
N TYR A 462 7.07 -16.61 -8.38
CA TYR A 462 5.61 -16.69 -8.28
C TYR A 462 5.16 -18.03 -7.70
N GLY A 463 4.00 -18.01 -7.05
CA GLY A 463 3.41 -19.15 -6.36
C GLY A 463 2.80 -18.74 -5.03
N GLU A 464 2.33 -19.73 -4.28
CA GLU A 464 1.64 -19.56 -3.00
C GLU A 464 2.52 -19.92 -1.80
N GLY A 465 2.06 -19.60 -0.60
CA GLY A 465 2.69 -20.00 0.67
C GLY A 465 2.31 -21.41 1.15
N GLU A 466 1.67 -22.23 0.32
CA GLU A 466 0.98 -23.47 0.71
C GLU A 466 1.83 -24.75 0.60
N ASP A 467 1.30 -25.88 1.08
CA ASP A 467 2.03 -27.15 1.26
C ASP A 467 2.54 -27.79 -0.04
N TYR A 468 2.02 -27.40 -1.21
CA TYR A 468 2.40 -27.99 -2.49
C TYR A 468 3.69 -27.39 -3.04
N VAL A 469 4.80 -28.12 -2.90
CA VAL A 469 6.16 -27.71 -3.30
C VAL A 469 6.27 -27.16 -4.72
N VAL A 470 5.49 -27.68 -5.67
CA VAL A 470 5.47 -27.24 -7.09
C VAL A 470 4.93 -25.82 -7.26
N TYR A 471 4.00 -25.40 -6.40
CA TYR A 471 3.34 -24.09 -6.48
C TYR A 471 3.84 -23.12 -5.43
N ARG A 472 4.98 -23.39 -4.76
CA ARG A 472 5.48 -22.50 -3.70
C ARG A 472 6.27 -21.34 -4.27
N MET A 473 5.95 -20.12 -3.84
CA MET A 473 6.77 -18.94 -4.13
C MET A 473 8.19 -19.08 -3.59
N GLN A 474 9.09 -18.21 -4.05
CA GLN A 474 10.46 -18.16 -3.57
C GLN A 474 10.53 -17.60 -2.14
N ILE A 475 10.87 -18.44 -1.15
CA ILE A 475 10.98 -18.05 0.26
C ILE A 475 12.44 -18.16 0.73
N THR A 476 13.28 -17.21 0.31
CA THR A 476 14.72 -17.16 0.65
C THR A 476 15.21 -15.72 0.88
N PRO A 477 16.26 -15.51 1.71
CA PRO A 477 17.01 -14.26 1.73
C PRO A 477 17.54 -13.81 0.35
N GLY A 478 17.80 -14.77 -0.56
CA GLY A 478 18.31 -14.52 -1.91
C GLY A 478 19.80 -14.77 -2.07
N LEU A 479 20.27 -14.78 -3.33
CA LEU A 479 21.62 -15.24 -3.72
C LEU A 479 22.74 -14.60 -2.90
N VAL A 480 22.78 -13.27 -2.87
CA VAL A 480 23.84 -12.51 -2.17
C VAL A 480 23.87 -12.88 -0.69
N PHE A 481 22.72 -12.89 -0.04
CA PHE A 481 22.65 -13.10 1.41
C PHE A 481 22.86 -14.55 1.83
N MET A 482 22.51 -15.52 0.98
CA MET A 482 22.86 -16.91 1.22
C MET A 482 24.38 -17.14 1.08
N VAL A 483 25.04 -16.52 0.11
CA VAL A 483 26.52 -16.54 0.01
C VAL A 483 27.17 -15.89 1.24
N VAL A 484 26.65 -14.74 1.69
CA VAL A 484 27.11 -14.08 2.92
C VAL A 484 26.98 -14.99 4.14
N LEU A 485 25.86 -15.70 4.28
CA LEU A 485 25.65 -16.64 5.37
C LEU A 485 26.69 -17.77 5.35
N LEU A 486 26.96 -18.36 4.18
CA LEU A 486 27.96 -19.41 4.02
C LEU A 486 29.36 -18.92 4.40
N VAL A 487 29.76 -17.73 3.95
CA VAL A 487 31.05 -17.12 4.32
C VAL A 487 31.10 -16.85 5.82
N ALA A 488 30.03 -16.32 6.42
CA ALA A 488 29.97 -16.03 7.85
C ALA A 488 30.08 -17.31 8.72
N VAL A 489 29.44 -18.39 8.29
CA VAL A 489 29.55 -19.72 8.93
C VAL A 489 30.95 -20.29 8.76
N TYR A 490 31.56 -20.16 7.58
CA TYR A 490 32.95 -20.55 7.37
C TYR A 490 33.90 -19.80 8.31
N LEU A 491 33.77 -18.47 8.44
CA LEU A 491 34.59 -17.68 9.37
C LEU A 491 34.40 -18.12 10.82
N LEU A 492 33.18 -18.54 11.20
CA LEU A 492 32.88 -19.07 12.53
C LEU A 492 33.60 -20.41 12.78
N ILE A 493 33.50 -21.36 11.84
CA ILE A 493 34.12 -22.69 11.93
C ILE A 493 35.64 -22.58 11.90
N ALA A 494 36.18 -21.71 11.03
CA ALA A 494 37.61 -21.41 10.93
C ALA A 494 38.15 -20.62 12.13
N LYS A 495 37.29 -20.27 13.12
CA LYS A 495 37.64 -19.46 14.30
C LYS A 495 38.24 -18.09 13.95
N LYS A 496 37.88 -17.54 12.79
CA LYS A 496 38.31 -16.24 12.27
C LYS A 496 37.25 -15.13 12.46
N ALA A 497 36.02 -15.49 12.82
CA ALA A 497 34.93 -14.54 13.01
C ALA A 497 35.20 -13.58 14.19
N THR A 498 35.01 -12.28 13.95
CA THR A 498 34.95 -11.27 15.02
C THR A 498 33.76 -11.53 15.95
N LYS A 499 33.73 -10.87 17.11
CA LYS A 499 32.63 -11.02 18.08
C LYS A 499 31.29 -10.64 17.47
N GLU A 500 31.27 -9.56 16.70
CA GLU A 500 30.10 -9.02 16.01
C GLU A 500 29.61 -9.96 14.91
N ILE A 501 30.53 -10.48 14.07
CA ILE A 501 30.21 -11.48 13.04
C ILE A 501 29.62 -12.72 13.70
N LYS A 502 30.27 -13.27 14.74
CA LYS A 502 29.77 -14.45 15.46
C LYS A 502 28.35 -14.23 16.01
N TYR A 503 28.10 -13.10 16.68
CA TYR A 503 26.80 -12.80 17.25
C TYR A 503 25.72 -12.73 16.16
N LEU A 504 25.97 -11.94 15.10
CA LEU A 504 25.00 -11.78 14.01
C LEU A 504 24.78 -13.08 13.22
N THR A 505 25.81 -13.89 12.99
CA THR A 505 25.66 -15.21 12.35
C THR A 505 24.74 -16.11 13.16
N VAL A 506 24.97 -16.23 14.47
CA VAL A 506 24.13 -17.06 15.34
C VAL A 506 22.71 -16.53 15.40
N SER A 507 22.52 -15.21 15.56
CA SER A 507 21.19 -14.60 15.55
C SER A 507 20.46 -14.79 14.22
N THR A 508 21.17 -14.71 13.09
CA THR A 508 20.60 -14.98 11.76
C THR A 508 20.14 -16.42 11.65
N LEU A 509 20.96 -17.39 12.07
CA LEU A 509 20.59 -18.81 12.05
C LEU A 509 19.36 -19.09 12.93
N ILE A 510 19.25 -18.44 14.09
CA ILE A 510 18.06 -18.55 14.95
C ILE A 510 16.82 -17.96 14.26
N LEU A 511 16.92 -16.77 13.65
CA LEU A 511 15.81 -16.15 12.93
C LEU A 511 15.35 -17.01 11.74
N LEU A 512 16.30 -17.55 10.97
CA LEU A 512 15.99 -18.47 9.88
C LEU A 512 15.34 -19.76 10.40
N PHE A 513 15.80 -20.31 11.52
CA PHE A 513 15.15 -21.46 12.15
C PHE A 513 13.71 -21.16 12.58
N ILE A 514 13.47 -20.03 13.27
CA ILE A 514 12.13 -19.56 13.66
C ILE A 514 11.21 -19.39 12.44
N SER A 515 11.78 -18.99 11.31
CA SER A 515 11.05 -18.80 10.05
C SER A 515 10.57 -20.10 9.39
N THR A 516 11.11 -21.24 9.84
CA THR A 516 10.82 -22.54 9.23
C THR A 516 9.62 -23.26 9.84
N ASN A 517 9.13 -24.26 9.10
CA ASN A 517 8.18 -25.26 9.60
C ASN A 517 8.81 -26.30 10.54
N LEU A 518 10.07 -26.15 10.95
CA LEU A 518 10.71 -26.99 11.98
C LEU A 518 10.64 -26.37 13.37
N PHE A 519 10.53 -25.04 13.45
CA PHE A 519 10.31 -24.37 14.72
C PHE A 519 8.92 -24.74 15.26
N PRO A 520 8.77 -25.18 16.51
CA PRO A 520 7.56 -25.87 16.98
C PRO A 520 6.39 -24.91 17.29
N TRP A 521 5.94 -24.14 16.29
CA TRP A 521 4.85 -23.18 16.36
C TRP A 521 3.57 -23.78 16.94
N ASN A 522 3.12 -24.93 16.43
CA ASN A 522 1.89 -25.54 16.93
C ASN A 522 2.02 -25.97 18.39
N LYS A 523 3.15 -26.60 18.77
CA LYS A 523 3.37 -27.02 20.17
C LYS A 523 3.40 -25.82 21.12
N LEU A 524 4.00 -24.70 20.71
CA LEU A 524 4.00 -23.47 21.48
C LEU A 524 2.58 -22.90 21.60
N ALA A 525 1.83 -22.83 20.51
CA ALA A 525 0.45 -22.34 20.51
C ALA A 525 -0.46 -23.16 21.45
N PHE A 526 -0.28 -24.49 21.49
CA PHE A 526 -0.99 -25.37 22.43
C PHE A 526 -0.51 -25.24 23.89
N ALA A 527 0.75 -24.86 24.12
CA ALA A 527 1.31 -24.83 25.47
C ALA A 527 0.66 -23.76 26.37
N SER A 528 0.30 -22.60 25.82
CA SER A 528 -0.48 -21.59 26.56
C SER A 528 -1.13 -20.54 25.66
N LYS A 529 -2.16 -19.87 26.17
CA LYS A 529 -2.75 -18.68 25.52
C LYS A 529 -1.72 -17.57 25.25
N PHE A 530 -0.73 -17.42 26.13
CA PHE A 530 0.36 -16.45 25.94
C PHE A 530 1.19 -16.78 24.70
N PHE A 531 1.54 -18.05 24.51
CA PHE A 531 2.32 -18.47 23.33
C PHE A 531 1.50 -18.46 22.03
N ASN A 532 0.17 -18.65 22.11
CA ASN A 532 -0.72 -18.51 20.96
C ASN A 532 -0.74 -17.07 20.39
N ILE A 533 -0.41 -16.05 21.19
CA ILE A 533 -0.27 -14.66 20.70
C ILE A 533 0.82 -14.58 19.63
N PHE A 534 1.94 -15.29 19.81
CA PHE A 534 3.01 -15.28 18.81
C PHE A 534 2.62 -15.95 17.48
N ALA A 535 1.55 -16.75 17.46
CA ALA A 535 1.03 -17.34 16.23
C ALA A 535 0.16 -16.35 15.41
N GLN A 536 -0.08 -15.13 15.91
CA GLN A 536 -0.78 -14.06 15.16
C GLN A 536 0.00 -13.55 13.95
N ILE A 537 1.30 -13.86 13.85
CA ILE A 537 2.14 -13.52 12.69
C ILE A 537 1.67 -14.14 11.36
N GLN A 538 0.76 -15.13 11.40
CA GLN A 538 0.17 -15.89 10.29
C GLN A 538 1.16 -16.72 9.44
N TYR A 539 2.31 -16.15 9.09
CA TYR A 539 3.32 -16.71 8.20
C TYR A 539 4.70 -16.64 8.88
N PRO A 540 5.22 -17.74 9.44
CA PRO A 540 6.53 -17.77 10.09
C PRO A 540 7.67 -17.25 9.23
N TRP A 541 7.63 -17.49 7.91
CA TRP A 541 8.67 -17.03 6.99
C TRP A 541 8.84 -15.51 6.95
N ARG A 542 7.91 -14.72 7.52
CA ARG A 542 8.10 -13.27 7.72
C ARG A 542 9.36 -12.91 8.51
N TYR A 543 9.86 -13.82 9.37
CA TYR A 543 11.14 -13.60 10.07
C TYR A 543 12.36 -13.55 9.14
N ILE A 544 12.24 -14.03 7.89
CA ILE A 544 13.28 -13.86 6.86
C ILE A 544 13.50 -12.37 6.57
N GLY A 545 12.44 -11.56 6.54
CA GLY A 545 12.57 -10.11 6.37
C GLY A 545 13.48 -9.45 7.42
N ILE A 546 13.40 -9.91 8.68
CA ILE A 546 14.30 -9.45 9.76
C ILE A 546 15.71 -10.05 9.59
N ALA A 547 15.81 -11.33 9.23
CA ALA A 547 17.09 -12.01 8.99
C ALA A 547 17.90 -11.33 7.87
N VAL A 548 17.23 -10.85 6.82
CA VAL A 548 17.85 -10.12 5.70
C VAL A 548 18.55 -8.83 6.18
N VAL A 549 18.07 -8.17 7.23
CA VAL A 549 18.74 -6.99 7.82
C VAL A 549 20.02 -7.40 8.55
N PHE A 550 20.00 -8.53 9.26
CA PHE A 550 21.17 -9.07 9.94
C PHE A 550 22.23 -9.51 8.92
N LEU A 551 21.78 -10.14 7.83
CA LEU A 551 22.62 -10.51 6.69
C LEU A 551 23.19 -9.28 5.97
N ALA A 552 22.43 -8.18 5.86
CA ALA A 552 22.92 -6.91 5.33
C ALA A 552 24.04 -6.31 6.20
N ILE A 553 23.92 -6.38 7.52
CA ILE A 553 25.00 -5.96 8.42
C ILE A 553 26.21 -6.90 8.30
N LEU A 554 25.98 -8.22 8.29
CA LEU A 554 27.03 -9.23 8.10
C LEU A 554 27.81 -9.03 6.80
N LEU A 555 27.14 -8.75 5.69
CA LEU A 555 27.77 -8.46 4.40
C LEU A 555 28.80 -7.34 4.55
N GLY A 556 28.41 -6.22 5.16
CA GLY A 556 29.32 -5.10 5.35
C GLY A 556 30.47 -5.42 6.31
N LEU A 557 30.21 -6.12 7.43
CA LEU A 557 31.27 -6.52 8.37
C LEU A 557 32.28 -7.50 7.74
N ILE A 558 31.82 -8.44 6.90
CA ILE A 558 32.70 -9.37 6.19
C ILE A 558 33.56 -8.62 5.17
N LEU A 559 32.97 -7.65 4.45
CA LEU A 559 33.72 -6.81 3.51
C LEU A 559 34.80 -6.00 4.24
N GLU A 560 34.49 -5.41 5.40
CA GLU A 560 35.50 -4.73 6.22
C GLU A 560 36.57 -5.67 6.74
N TYR A 561 36.18 -6.86 7.20
CA TYR A 561 37.12 -7.89 7.62
C TYR A 561 38.08 -8.27 6.49
N PHE A 562 37.60 -8.43 5.25
CA PHE A 562 38.46 -8.71 4.10
C PHE A 562 39.37 -7.55 3.73
N ILE A 563 38.91 -6.30 3.88
CA ILE A 563 39.74 -5.11 3.67
C ILE A 563 40.85 -5.05 4.73
N GLU A 564 40.52 -5.25 6.01
CA GLU A 564 41.46 -5.16 7.13
C GLU A 564 42.51 -6.28 7.14
N ASN A 565 42.19 -7.44 6.57
CA ASN A 565 43.11 -8.60 6.49
C ASN A 565 43.74 -8.77 5.10
N GLU A 566 43.70 -7.74 4.25
CA GLU A 566 44.32 -7.73 2.91
C GLU A 566 43.86 -8.86 1.96
N PHE A 567 42.70 -9.47 2.24
CA PHE A 567 42.05 -10.44 1.34
C PHE A 567 41.18 -9.76 0.27
N TYR A 568 41.07 -8.43 0.33
CA TYR A 568 40.18 -7.64 -0.52
C TYR A 568 40.70 -7.45 -1.94
N SER A 569 39.77 -7.45 -2.90
CA SER A 569 39.95 -6.98 -4.27
C SER A 569 38.69 -6.22 -4.72
N GLU A 570 38.84 -5.20 -5.55
CA GLU A 570 37.69 -4.49 -6.16
C GLU A 570 36.75 -5.44 -6.92
N LYS A 571 37.28 -6.58 -7.39
CA LYS A 571 36.50 -7.66 -8.01
C LYS A 571 35.43 -8.23 -7.08
N ILE A 572 35.62 -8.21 -5.77
CA ILE A 572 34.63 -8.70 -4.80
C ILE A 572 33.35 -7.86 -4.85
N TYR A 573 33.47 -6.52 -4.89
CA TYR A 573 32.31 -5.66 -5.07
C TYR A 573 31.62 -5.91 -6.42
N ALA A 574 32.39 -6.07 -7.49
CA ALA A 574 31.84 -6.37 -8.82
C ALA A 574 31.06 -7.69 -8.82
N VAL A 575 31.56 -8.75 -8.16
CA VAL A 575 30.86 -10.04 -8.02
C VAL A 575 29.56 -9.89 -7.24
N ILE A 576 29.55 -9.12 -6.13
CA ILE A 576 28.32 -8.89 -5.35
C ILE A 576 27.29 -8.11 -6.17
N ILE A 577 27.72 -7.06 -6.88
CA ILE A 577 26.86 -6.29 -7.77
C ILE A 577 26.32 -7.20 -8.89
N ALA A 578 27.15 -8.04 -9.50
CA ALA A 578 26.70 -8.99 -10.51
C ALA A 578 25.67 -9.98 -9.95
N MET A 579 25.86 -10.54 -8.75
CA MET A 579 24.88 -11.43 -8.11
C MET A 579 23.54 -10.73 -7.82
N ALA A 580 23.59 -9.46 -7.37
CA ALA A 580 22.39 -8.65 -7.16
C ALA A 580 21.64 -8.42 -8.48
N LEU A 581 22.36 -8.06 -9.55
CA LEU A 581 21.78 -7.86 -10.88
C LEU A 581 21.23 -9.15 -11.48
N VAL A 582 21.90 -10.28 -11.30
CA VAL A 582 21.41 -11.61 -11.71
C VAL A 582 20.11 -11.93 -10.97
N SER A 583 20.02 -11.67 -9.67
CA SER A 583 18.79 -11.90 -8.90
C SER A 583 17.63 -11.05 -9.44
N THR A 584 17.88 -9.78 -9.77
CA THR A 584 16.88 -8.91 -10.41
C THR A 584 16.51 -9.40 -11.82
N ALA A 585 17.46 -9.86 -12.62
CA ALA A 585 17.20 -10.37 -13.97
C ALA A 585 16.39 -11.68 -13.94
N LEU A 586 16.70 -12.60 -13.03
CA LEU A 586 15.93 -13.82 -12.81
C LEU A 586 14.49 -13.51 -12.42
N PHE A 587 14.28 -12.51 -11.55
CA PHE A 587 12.94 -12.06 -11.22
C PHE A 587 12.21 -11.47 -12.42
N ILE A 588 12.86 -10.63 -13.23
CA ILE A 588 12.23 -10.04 -14.41
C ILE A 588 11.79 -11.12 -15.39
N GLY A 589 12.65 -12.12 -15.66
CA GLY A 589 12.27 -13.27 -16.49
C GLY A 589 11.06 -14.03 -15.93
N SER A 590 11.09 -14.34 -14.63
CA SER A 590 9.96 -14.99 -13.94
C SER A 590 8.67 -14.14 -13.98
N ALA A 591 8.77 -12.82 -13.84
CA ALA A 591 7.64 -11.91 -13.93
C ALA A 591 7.05 -11.82 -15.35
N GLU A 592 7.89 -11.93 -16.38
CA GLU A 592 7.44 -12.02 -17.77
C GLU A 592 6.80 -13.39 -18.06
N ASP A 593 7.40 -14.49 -17.60
CA ASP A 593 6.89 -15.85 -17.79
C ASP A 593 5.54 -16.07 -17.09
N ASN A 594 5.36 -15.46 -15.91
CA ASN A 594 4.13 -15.52 -15.13
C ASN A 594 3.14 -14.39 -15.41
N ALA A 595 3.43 -13.51 -16.38
CA ALA A 595 2.50 -12.48 -16.80
C ALA A 595 1.35 -13.11 -17.62
N THR A 596 0.39 -13.73 -16.92
CA THR A 596 -0.86 -14.25 -17.50
C THR A 596 -1.76 -13.12 -18.03
N GLY A 597 -1.46 -11.87 -17.65
CA GLY A 597 -2.06 -10.66 -18.17
C GLY A 597 -1.48 -9.42 -17.50
N VAL A 598 -1.52 -8.29 -18.20
CA VAL A 598 -1.13 -6.99 -17.65
C VAL A 598 -2.40 -6.24 -17.26
N THR A 599 -2.64 -6.08 -15.95
CA THR A 599 -3.79 -5.29 -15.49
C THR A 599 -3.54 -3.79 -15.73
N LYS A 600 -4.51 -3.13 -16.35
CA LYS A 600 -4.49 -1.68 -16.64
C LYS A 600 -5.67 -1.01 -15.94
N TYR A 601 -5.46 -0.62 -14.68
CA TYR A 601 -6.44 0.15 -13.92
C TYR A 601 -6.19 1.65 -14.08
N TYR A 602 -7.17 2.32 -14.67
CA TYR A 602 -7.20 3.76 -14.88
C TYR A 602 -8.07 4.47 -13.84
N ASP A 603 -9.20 3.87 -13.48
CA ASP A 603 -10.24 4.48 -12.63
C ASP A 603 -10.81 3.51 -11.59
N THR A 604 -11.39 4.06 -10.52
CA THR A 604 -12.01 3.33 -9.41
C THR A 604 -13.14 2.41 -9.88
N ALA A 605 -13.89 2.79 -10.92
CA ALA A 605 -15.02 1.97 -11.40
C ALA A 605 -14.60 0.63 -12.02
N GLN A 606 -13.32 0.44 -12.34
CA GLN A 606 -12.78 -0.84 -12.84
C GLN A 606 -12.42 -1.82 -11.73
N LEU A 607 -12.39 -1.36 -10.48
CA LEU A 607 -11.95 -2.20 -9.39
C LEU A 607 -13.08 -3.11 -8.96
N ASP A 608 -12.77 -4.38 -8.70
CA ASP A 608 -13.65 -5.21 -7.91
C ASP A 608 -13.67 -4.69 -6.47
N ARG A 609 -14.85 -4.28 -6.02
CA ARG A 609 -15.10 -3.72 -4.69
C ARG A 609 -15.84 -4.70 -3.78
N GLY A 610 -16.12 -5.92 -4.25
CA GLY A 610 -16.88 -6.92 -3.50
C GLY A 610 -16.07 -7.67 -2.45
N ALA A 611 -16.60 -8.82 -2.02
CA ALA A 611 -16.02 -9.67 -0.98
C ALA A 611 -14.57 -10.11 -1.25
N GLY A 612 -14.23 -10.41 -2.51
CA GLY A 612 -12.86 -10.81 -2.88
C GLY A 612 -11.81 -9.73 -2.58
N ALA A 613 -12.22 -8.48 -2.43
CA ALA A 613 -11.33 -7.35 -2.29
C ALA A 613 -10.92 -7.04 -0.84
N ILE A 614 -11.55 -7.68 0.16
CA ILE A 614 -11.21 -7.54 1.60
C ILE A 614 -10.30 -8.69 2.11
N GLY A 615 -9.81 -9.55 1.22
CA GLY A 615 -9.01 -10.73 1.60
C GLY A 615 -9.83 -11.67 2.47
N TYR A 616 -9.33 -11.98 3.67
CA TYR A 616 -10.05 -12.82 4.65
C TYR A 616 -11.12 -12.08 5.47
N GLY A 617 -11.38 -10.80 5.19
CA GLY A 617 -12.40 -10.03 5.91
C GLY A 617 -12.11 -9.84 7.40
N GLU A 618 -10.83 -9.79 7.79
CA GLU A 618 -10.36 -9.77 9.18
C GLU A 618 -11.05 -8.73 10.09
N TYR A 619 -11.48 -7.60 9.51
CA TYR A 619 -12.07 -6.46 10.22
C TYR A 619 -13.58 -6.34 10.00
N LEU A 620 -14.22 -7.32 9.35
CA LEU A 620 -15.68 -7.42 9.30
C LEU A 620 -16.23 -7.63 10.70
N ILE A 621 -17.44 -7.12 10.93
CA ILE A 621 -18.21 -7.45 12.12
C ILE A 621 -18.51 -8.95 12.10
N GLU A 622 -18.33 -9.63 13.22
CA GLU A 622 -18.55 -11.07 13.33
C GLU A 622 -19.93 -11.47 12.82
N GLY A 623 -19.99 -12.53 12.01
CA GLY A 623 -21.23 -13.07 11.44
C GLY A 623 -21.79 -12.29 10.24
N THR A 624 -20.98 -11.39 9.65
CA THR A 624 -21.35 -10.69 8.42
C THR A 624 -21.24 -11.61 7.21
N ASP A 625 -22.34 -11.79 6.49
CA ASP A 625 -22.37 -12.42 5.18
C ASP A 625 -21.89 -11.45 4.09
N THR A 626 -20.82 -11.82 3.41
CA THR A 626 -20.19 -10.98 2.37
C THR A 626 -20.81 -11.16 0.99
N SER A 627 -21.69 -12.15 0.83
CA SER A 627 -22.44 -12.38 -0.41
C SER A 627 -23.69 -11.49 -0.51
N ASP A 628 -24.26 -11.09 0.63
CA ASP A 628 -25.44 -10.22 0.70
C ASP A 628 -25.05 -8.73 0.69
N LEU A 629 -24.76 -8.23 -0.52
CA LEU A 629 -24.44 -6.84 -0.83
C LEU A 629 -25.60 -6.09 -1.50
N ILE A 630 -26.84 -6.32 -1.04
CA ILE A 630 -28.05 -5.72 -1.62
C ILE A 630 -28.33 -4.33 -1.03
N ALA A 631 -28.75 -3.41 -1.89
CA ALA A 631 -28.78 -1.97 -1.64
C ALA A 631 -29.66 -1.54 -0.45
N ILE A 632 -30.93 -1.94 -0.34
CA ILE A 632 -31.83 -1.40 0.69
C ILE A 632 -32.94 -2.41 1.00
N ASN A 633 -33.17 -2.70 2.29
CA ASN A 633 -34.36 -3.42 2.76
C ASN A 633 -35.27 -2.44 3.53
N LEU A 634 -36.57 -2.45 3.23
CA LEU A 634 -37.58 -1.61 3.88
C LEU A 634 -38.49 -2.47 4.76
N TYR A 635 -38.64 -2.10 6.04
CA TYR A 635 -39.62 -2.70 6.95
C TYR A 635 -40.70 -1.67 7.28
N LYS A 636 -41.97 -2.00 7.01
CA LYS A 636 -43.12 -1.13 7.30
C LYS A 636 -43.80 -1.51 8.62
N GLY A 637 -44.00 -0.52 9.50
CA GLY A 637 -44.69 -0.59 10.81
C GLY A 637 -45.05 0.80 11.36
N ASP A 638 -45.44 0.92 12.64
CA ASP A 638 -45.72 2.22 13.32
C ASP A 638 -44.47 3.12 13.45
N LEU A 639 -43.30 2.49 13.48
CA LEU A 639 -42.02 3.06 13.08
C LEU A 639 -41.57 2.28 11.85
N SER A 640 -41.23 2.98 10.78
CA SER A 640 -40.63 2.33 9.60
C SER A 640 -39.13 2.27 9.79
N ALA A 641 -38.54 1.13 9.44
CA ALA A 641 -37.11 0.90 9.56
C ALA A 641 -36.51 0.69 8.17
N ILE A 642 -35.34 1.28 7.94
CA ILE A 642 -34.64 1.23 6.66
C ILE A 642 -33.23 0.68 6.90
N ASP A 643 -32.94 -0.47 6.30
CA ASP A 643 -31.56 -0.97 6.22
C ASP A 643 -30.84 -0.24 5.09
N ILE A 644 -29.77 0.45 5.45
CA ILE A 644 -28.89 1.17 4.53
C ILE A 644 -27.72 0.26 4.14
N PRO A 645 -27.16 0.34 2.91
CA PRO A 645 -26.05 -0.52 2.48
C PRO A 645 -24.73 -0.02 3.08
N LYS A 646 -24.64 -0.09 4.40
CA LYS A 646 -23.51 0.26 5.26
C LYS A 646 -23.50 -0.63 6.48
N TYR A 647 -22.35 -1.21 6.81
CA TYR A 647 -22.21 -1.98 8.04
C TYR A 647 -22.21 -1.05 9.27
N ASN A 648 -22.87 -1.48 10.34
CA ASN A 648 -23.07 -0.71 11.56
C ASN A 648 -21.84 -0.74 12.48
N TYR A 649 -20.73 -0.18 12.00
CA TYR A 649 -19.57 0.07 12.84
C TYR A 649 -19.85 1.19 13.86
N PRO A 650 -19.19 1.18 15.05
CA PRO A 650 -19.35 2.25 16.01
C PRO A 650 -19.08 3.64 15.43
N TYR A 651 -19.82 4.63 15.89
CA TYR A 651 -19.69 6.06 15.52
C TYR A 651 -20.29 6.48 14.18
N TYR A 652 -20.99 5.59 13.49
CA TYR A 652 -22.01 6.07 12.55
C TYR A 652 -23.15 6.74 13.32
N LYS A 653 -23.68 7.82 12.74
CA LYS A 653 -24.84 8.55 13.21
C LYS A 653 -25.74 8.91 12.03
N ALA A 654 -27.05 8.83 12.24
CA ALA A 654 -28.05 9.23 11.27
C ALA A 654 -28.68 10.56 11.67
N TYR A 655 -28.99 11.40 10.70
CA TYR A 655 -29.62 12.71 10.91
C TYR A 655 -30.74 12.91 9.89
N ASP A 656 -31.82 13.56 10.32
CA ASP A 656 -32.85 14.07 9.40
C ASP A 656 -32.37 15.34 8.67
N GLU A 657 -33.16 15.81 7.71
CA GLU A 657 -32.93 17.06 6.97
C GLU A 657 -32.79 18.32 7.86
N ASN A 658 -33.35 18.30 9.07
CA ASN A 658 -33.28 19.40 10.04
C ASN A 658 -32.03 19.28 10.96
N GLY A 659 -31.26 18.21 10.82
CA GLY A 659 -30.07 17.93 11.63
C GLY A 659 -30.36 17.27 12.99
N ASN A 660 -31.59 16.81 13.25
CA ASN A 660 -31.91 16.03 14.43
C ASN A 660 -31.36 14.60 14.29
N GLU A 661 -30.78 14.07 15.36
CA GLU A 661 -30.21 12.72 15.37
C GLU A 661 -31.32 11.66 15.37
N LEU A 662 -31.27 10.75 14.40
CA LEU A 662 -32.17 9.60 14.26
C LEU A 662 -31.56 8.37 14.95
N ALA A 663 -32.42 7.52 15.52
CA ALA A 663 -31.97 6.29 16.17
C ALA A 663 -31.47 5.27 15.13
N ILE A 664 -30.32 4.65 15.42
CA ILE A 664 -29.75 3.56 14.63
C ILE A 664 -29.65 2.27 15.43
N SER A 665 -29.84 1.13 14.77
CA SER A 665 -29.70 -0.21 15.34
C SER A 665 -29.01 -1.16 14.35
N ASN A 666 -28.71 -2.38 14.80
CA ASN A 666 -28.24 -3.45 13.91
C ASN A 666 -29.41 -4.01 13.11
N GLY A 667 -29.37 -3.80 11.80
CA GLY A 667 -30.28 -4.40 10.83
C GLY A 667 -29.86 -5.80 10.40
N ILE A 668 -30.43 -6.28 9.28
CA ILE A 668 -30.02 -7.55 8.68
C ILE A 668 -28.54 -7.48 8.30
N ASN A 669 -27.82 -8.59 8.52
CA ASN A 669 -26.43 -8.73 8.11
C ASN A 669 -25.52 -7.60 8.64
N ASN A 670 -25.73 -7.19 9.90
CA ASN A 670 -25.01 -6.10 10.57
C ASN A 670 -25.09 -4.74 9.86
N ARG A 671 -26.11 -4.48 9.04
CA ARG A 671 -26.34 -3.19 8.38
C ARG A 671 -26.80 -2.12 9.37
N ILE A 672 -26.62 -0.86 9.01
CA ILE A 672 -27.23 0.27 9.72
C ILE A 672 -28.72 0.25 9.42
N CYS A 673 -29.52 0.01 10.45
CA CYS A 673 -30.97 0.19 10.42
C CYS A 673 -31.31 1.55 11.01
N VAL A 674 -31.93 2.44 10.24
CA VAL A 674 -32.40 3.75 10.72
C VAL A 674 -33.90 3.68 10.99
N SER A 675 -34.32 4.09 12.17
CA SER A 675 -35.73 4.21 12.53
C SER A 675 -36.26 5.60 12.19
N VAL A 676 -37.33 5.67 11.39
CA VAL A 676 -38.05 6.89 11.05
C VAL A 676 -39.55 6.72 11.30
N GLU A 677 -40.26 7.82 11.53
CA GLU A 677 -41.72 7.79 11.60
C GLU A 677 -42.31 7.31 10.26
N SER A 678 -43.42 6.57 10.28
CA SER A 678 -44.02 6.00 9.06
C SER A 678 -44.46 7.04 8.03
N SER A 679 -44.68 8.28 8.47
CA SER A 679 -45.01 9.44 7.65
C SER A 679 -43.79 10.28 7.25
N TYR A 680 -42.58 9.88 7.62
CA TYR A 680 -41.36 10.63 7.34
C TYR A 680 -41.13 10.72 5.82
N ASN A 681 -40.97 11.95 5.33
CA ASN A 681 -40.64 12.25 3.95
C ASN A 681 -39.55 13.34 3.96
N GLY A 682 -38.33 12.97 3.60
CA GLY A 682 -37.16 13.82 3.65
C GLY A 682 -35.88 13.02 3.49
N ASP A 683 -34.75 13.71 3.45
CA ASP A 683 -33.44 13.08 3.31
C ASP A 683 -32.87 12.63 4.66
N VAL A 684 -32.40 11.38 4.71
CA VAL A 684 -31.65 10.84 5.85
C VAL A 684 -30.16 10.85 5.52
N THR A 685 -29.37 11.55 6.34
CA THR A 685 -27.92 11.58 6.21
C THR A 685 -27.26 10.69 7.25
N VAL A 686 -26.54 9.66 6.80
CA VAL A 686 -25.68 8.83 7.66
C VAL A 686 -24.22 9.22 7.48
N LYS A 687 -23.55 9.59 8.57
CA LYS A 687 -22.12 9.94 8.56
C LYS A 687 -21.36 9.30 9.70
N PHE A 688 -20.07 9.05 9.46
CA PHE A 688 -19.13 8.66 10.49
C PHE A 688 -18.72 9.90 11.29
N VAL A 689 -18.83 9.87 12.62
CA VAL A 689 -18.52 11.00 13.49
C VAL A 689 -17.39 10.61 14.44
N GLU A 690 -16.18 11.08 14.20
CA GLU A 690 -15.05 10.63 15.01
C GLU A 690 -15.19 11.07 16.48
N PRO A 691 -14.89 10.18 17.44
CA PRO A 691 -14.85 10.53 18.85
C PRO A 691 -13.89 11.68 19.14
N ILE A 692 -14.28 12.58 20.05
CA ILE A 692 -13.44 13.70 20.52
C ILE A 692 -12.07 13.19 21.03
N LEU A 693 -12.05 12.02 21.68
CA LEU A 693 -10.81 11.41 22.16
C LEU A 693 -9.81 11.12 21.03
N TRP A 694 -10.30 10.71 19.85
CA TRP A 694 -9.45 10.47 18.68
C TRP A 694 -8.85 11.78 18.17
N ARG A 695 -9.66 12.86 18.13
CA ARG A 695 -9.20 14.21 17.75
C ARG A 695 -8.15 14.75 18.71
N ILE A 696 -8.33 14.54 20.02
CA ILE A 696 -7.32 14.91 21.03
C ILE A 696 -6.02 14.14 20.80
N ALA A 697 -6.09 12.83 20.54
CA ALA A 697 -4.93 12.00 20.25
C ALA A 697 -4.15 12.47 19.01
N GLU A 698 -4.88 12.83 17.94
CA GLU A 698 -4.32 13.43 16.72
C GLU A 698 -3.60 14.75 17.00
N ILE A 699 -4.22 15.66 17.77
CA ILE A 699 -3.61 16.94 18.15
C ILE A 699 -2.33 16.73 18.97
N ILE A 700 -2.35 15.82 19.94
CA ILE A 700 -1.17 15.52 20.76
C ILE A 700 -0.03 14.98 19.89
N SER A 701 -0.30 14.06 18.97
CA SER A 701 0.71 13.54 18.04
C SER A 701 1.26 14.63 17.12
N LEU A 702 0.40 15.52 16.60
CA LEU A 702 0.81 16.63 15.75
C LEU A 702 1.70 17.63 16.51
N LEU A 703 1.27 18.06 17.71
CA LEU A 703 2.05 18.97 18.56
C LEU A 703 3.39 18.34 18.95
N SER A 704 3.42 17.04 19.21
CA SER A 704 4.65 16.30 19.51
C SER A 704 5.61 16.29 18.32
N ALA A 705 5.09 16.11 17.09
CA ALA A 705 5.89 16.14 15.86
C ALA A 705 6.49 17.54 15.62
N ILE A 706 5.66 18.59 15.74
CA ILE A 706 6.10 19.99 15.61
C ILE A 706 7.16 20.32 16.67
N SER A 707 6.94 19.93 17.93
CA SER A 707 7.89 20.16 19.02
C SER A 707 9.25 19.52 18.74
N LEU A 708 9.27 18.28 18.24
CA LEU A 708 10.51 17.59 17.89
C LEU A 708 11.24 18.29 16.73
N LEU A 709 10.51 18.74 15.70
CA LEU A 709 11.09 19.49 14.58
C LEU A 709 11.72 20.81 15.04
N ILE A 710 11.05 21.55 15.95
CA ILE A 710 11.57 22.79 16.53
C ILE A 710 12.85 22.52 17.34
N ILE A 711 12.83 21.50 18.21
CA ILE A 711 13.99 21.12 19.04
C ILE A 711 15.17 20.72 18.14
N TYR A 712 14.92 19.94 17.09
CA TYR A 712 15.95 19.52 16.15
C TYR A 712 16.54 20.71 15.40
N LYS A 713 15.71 21.63 14.91
CA LYS A 713 16.16 22.85 14.22
C LYS A 713 16.99 23.75 15.13
N ARG A 714 16.58 23.96 16.39
CA ARG A 714 17.34 24.76 17.38
C ARG A 714 18.72 24.15 17.67
N LYS A 715 18.80 22.82 17.83
CA LYS A 715 20.09 22.12 18.02
C LYS A 715 20.98 22.15 16.77
N GLY A 716 20.39 22.16 15.57
CA GLY A 716 21.12 22.29 14.31
C GLY A 716 21.67 23.70 14.05
N ILE A 717 21.04 24.74 14.58
CA ILE A 717 21.52 26.13 14.47
C ILE A 717 22.70 26.40 15.42
N GLY A 718 22.74 25.76 16.60
CA GLY A 718 23.86 25.88 17.56
C GLY A 718 25.11 25.03 17.24
N ARG A 719 25.16 24.37 16.08
CA ARG A 719 26.29 23.54 15.61
C ARG A 719 26.93 24.04 14.31
N LYS A 720 26.66 25.28 13.92
CA LYS A 720 27.33 25.93 12.78
C LYS A 720 28.55 26.71 13.22
#